data_AF-A0A1G4IEC4-F1
#
_entry.id   AF-A0A1G4IEC4-F1
#
_cell.length_a   1.000
_cell.length_b   1.000
_cell.length_c   1.000
_cell.angle_alpha   90.00
_cell.angle_beta   90.00
_cell.angle_gamma   90.00
#
_symmetry.space_group_name_H-M   'P 1'
#
loop_
_entity.id
_entity.type
_entity.pdbx_description
1 polymer ?
#
loop_
_entity_poly.entity_id
_entity_poly.type
_entity_poly.pdbx_seq_one_letter_code
_entity_poly.pdbx_strand_id
1 'polypeptide(L)'
;MTSSWGPQQHEALVQFLRNVTSSDMNVQRDNILQLQRFAFSGGAAIFLLEVLCSGNESYEASIRHSAGLILKQIVQINPTIIDCLNADIVGPPLLRALADTIPSVNVAASLVVASIVRGEGLLQRWPQLLETLKNESSLTFLRCQQATDMEGFFTVSRTVQGLATCTRIVCEECNEELRELIEADSSACECLGELFSYMLQAVAFMLRSGGDVASAMQLVLSAATSCFVEKVFFLSDNPDESFDDSTPEASLDVSTAPDHTLHYAKQLHEQVCALVAELCTAPFNQHVLVATTEYLSEALRWDTESSASTINATVLFLPHVLYRIRSHESEEESIVIRCLTLLGDIAETHATVLSGIAREVAETLFYNAVHLTDIFPNTSEEETTSAPDDEATVRPVVLNRRNVEAGDAEDHSDENKSDMNSCGATDRSDGQESDAECATTKKQAFTHILDVMSCTCPGDLLAHLIPLITSALTREANSVESLKEQQAALFILAEVVDELFDDLHDDFLGHVSANCWGALGPNSTAPHHLRYQAVRCVARMSTGWAASARRPAHLQGLISPPPVLHLLIGVTASEVSKQVQLEAINSITKVTLYSLDDCRIDGETRAVASALSTVIRGLVSALPSMQYAARTATYRCLSEVLSVASGNEQRQQEPLIDDITTMHTITALGKQGQQLASLLHHGENKKKSGTNAVELISLMNAMVEVVSAASKGTLEDVVSPLTEFALVVLNCSADTEGNSSSIMEVYGSDIATLVFDMLDGCCSALMNEEELLCMIDSSLRTAVLLKNVMVGYGTGAANNVVSVCAQILEERQRRQQFGEVELARSCVAFLSTAMHFHRDPHMVATICRLCLTEVACEMPAVKAISNVFLCLGLIFYNLLFDHNADPVPILHVVVSSQSLNNLTETLRSYLTSSTAQDRGYVKMNAFICAVALAALHQVGRLHLDVAEPLLFAVIHASPSFIPRVKNHIGEAYRLLLMLSLLLAADQSNWAPVVPTIVKAIDSFTSTAPTVLSAEVRRRYLPLVGANGQ
;
A
#
# COMPACT_ATOMS: atom_id res chain seq x y z
N MET A 1 8.06 33.19 48.92
CA MET A 1 8.55 31.98 49.64
C MET A 1 10.05 31.95 49.46
N THR A 2 10.86 31.86 50.50
CA THR A 2 12.33 31.81 50.36
C THR A 2 12.81 30.39 50.59
N SER A 3 12.91 29.59 49.52
CA SER A 3 13.84 28.47 49.53
C SER A 3 15.23 29.07 49.30
N SER A 4 16.15 28.91 50.25
CA SER A 4 17.47 29.52 50.19
C SER A 4 18.38 28.70 49.28
N TRP A 5 18.12 28.73 47.97
CA TRP A 5 19.15 28.38 46.99
C TRP A 5 20.24 29.45 47.09
N GLY A 6 21.48 29.02 47.34
CA GLY A 6 22.61 29.93 47.35
C GLY A 6 22.84 30.55 45.96
N PRO A 7 23.51 31.71 45.85
CA PRO A 7 23.79 32.35 44.56
C PRO A 7 24.51 31.43 43.56
N GLN A 8 25.31 30.48 44.04
CA GLN A 8 25.99 29.47 43.20
C GLN A 8 25.04 28.41 42.62
N GLN A 9 24.02 28.00 43.36
CA GLN A 9 23.02 27.03 42.89
C GLN A 9 22.07 27.68 41.87
N HIS A 10 21.77 28.96 42.10
CA HIS A 10 21.03 29.82 41.18
C HIS A 10 21.76 29.97 39.83
N GLU A 11 23.04 30.35 39.87
CA GLU A 11 23.86 30.49 38.66
C GLU A 11 23.99 29.16 37.90
N ALA A 12 24.15 28.04 38.62
CA ALA A 12 24.19 26.71 38.02
C ALA A 12 22.88 26.33 37.30
N LEU A 13 21.71 26.67 37.85
CA LEU A 13 20.44 26.39 37.20
C LEU A 13 20.22 27.27 35.97
N VAL A 14 20.55 28.56 36.05
CA VAL A 14 20.45 29.47 34.89
C VAL A 14 21.39 29.00 33.78
N GLN A 15 22.59 28.54 34.13
CA GLN A 15 23.52 27.96 33.16
C GLN A 15 23.00 26.65 32.55
N PHE A 16 22.34 25.80 33.36
CA PHE A 16 21.64 24.62 32.86
C PHE A 16 20.55 25.00 31.85
N LEU A 17 19.68 25.96 32.17
CA LEU A 17 18.59 26.42 31.30
C LEU A 17 19.08 27.00 29.97
N ARG A 18 20.22 27.70 29.99
CA ARG A 18 20.90 28.18 28.77
C ARG A 18 21.44 27.05 27.91
N ASN A 19 21.82 25.93 28.54
CA ASN A 19 22.43 24.79 27.88
C ASN A 19 21.41 23.75 27.37
N VAL A 20 20.11 23.91 27.64
CA VAL A 20 19.05 22.95 27.25
C VAL A 20 19.02 22.72 25.74
N THR A 21 19.32 23.73 24.93
CA THR A 21 19.37 23.65 23.46
C THR A 21 20.78 23.45 22.91
N SER A 22 21.74 23.04 23.74
CA SER A 22 23.13 22.83 23.31
C SER A 22 23.23 21.66 22.33
N SER A 23 24.01 21.82 21.26
CA SER A 23 24.33 20.76 20.29
C SER A 23 25.50 19.86 20.74
N ASP A 24 26.11 20.13 21.91
CA ASP A 24 27.21 19.33 22.46
C ASP A 24 26.66 18.12 23.23
N MET A 25 26.99 16.92 22.74
CA MET A 25 26.57 15.63 23.31
C MET A 25 26.94 15.46 24.79
N ASN A 26 28.08 16.00 25.23
CA ASN A 26 28.49 15.89 26.64
C ASN A 26 27.62 16.78 27.54
N VAL A 27 27.29 17.97 27.05
CA VAL A 27 26.39 18.91 27.74
C VAL A 27 24.97 18.35 27.79
N GLN A 28 24.48 17.71 26.72
CA GLN A 28 23.18 17.05 26.72
C GLN A 28 23.11 15.90 27.72
N ARG A 29 24.15 15.05 27.79
CA ARG A 29 24.25 13.95 28.77
C ARG A 29 24.25 14.46 30.21
N ASP A 30 25.02 15.51 30.50
CA ASP A 30 25.04 16.15 31.81
C ASP A 30 23.70 16.80 32.16
N ASN A 31 23.03 17.43 31.18
CA ASN A 31 21.72 18.03 31.36
C ASN A 31 20.64 16.98 31.71
N ILE A 32 20.65 15.79 31.08
CA ILE A 32 19.73 14.70 31.41
C ILE A 32 19.90 14.26 32.88
N LEU A 33 21.15 14.13 33.34
CA LEU A 33 21.45 13.76 34.73
C LEU A 33 21.02 14.85 35.73
N GLN A 34 21.14 16.13 35.36
CA GLN A 34 20.66 17.23 36.20
C GLN A 34 19.13 17.32 36.23
N LEU A 35 18.47 17.09 35.10
CA LEU A 35 17.00 17.03 35.02
C LEU A 35 16.43 15.97 35.97
N GLN A 36 17.02 14.76 35.99
CA GLN A 36 16.63 13.70 36.92
C GLN A 36 16.80 14.11 38.39
N ARG A 37 17.83 14.90 38.72
CA ARG A 37 18.03 15.43 40.08
C ARG A 37 17.00 16.51 40.44
N PHE A 38 16.65 17.37 39.49
CA PHE A 38 15.65 18.42 39.71
C PHE A 38 14.24 17.84 39.91
N ALA A 39 13.92 16.70 39.29
CA ALA A 39 12.65 16.00 39.50
C ALA A 39 12.40 15.51 40.94
N PHE A 40 13.41 15.51 41.81
CA PHE A 40 13.26 15.18 43.23
C PHE A 40 13.50 16.39 44.16
N SER A 41 13.57 17.61 43.62
CA SER A 41 13.84 18.83 44.39
C SER A 41 12.71 19.84 44.27
N GLY A 42 11.85 19.91 45.29
CA GLY A 42 10.76 20.90 45.35
C GLY A 42 11.23 22.35 45.25
N GLY A 43 12.45 22.65 45.73
CA GLY A 43 13.06 23.98 45.57
C GLY A 43 13.42 24.30 44.12
N ALA A 44 13.80 23.30 43.32
CA ALA A 44 14.05 23.50 41.89
C ALA A 44 12.75 23.84 41.15
N ALA A 45 11.63 23.16 41.47
CA ALA A 45 10.33 23.44 40.86
C ALA A 45 9.84 24.88 41.14
N ILE A 46 9.90 25.32 42.40
CA ILE A 46 9.53 26.70 42.78
C ILE A 46 10.41 27.73 42.07
N PHE A 47 11.71 27.44 41.97
CA PHE A 47 12.64 28.38 41.37
C PHE A 47 12.53 28.44 39.83
N LEU A 48 12.29 27.32 39.15
CA LEU A 48 11.99 27.31 37.71
C LEU A 48 10.73 28.13 37.40
N LEU A 49 9.73 28.03 38.27
CA LEU A 49 8.53 28.85 38.19
C LEU A 49 8.83 30.35 38.40
N GLU A 50 9.67 30.70 39.37
CA GLU A 50 10.11 32.10 39.59
C GLU A 50 10.85 32.65 38.37
N VAL A 51 11.71 31.84 37.72
CA VAL A 51 12.39 32.22 36.47
C VAL A 51 11.37 32.42 35.35
N LEU A 52 10.42 31.51 35.17
CA LEU A 52 9.36 31.65 34.16
C LEU A 52 8.53 32.94 34.36
N CYS A 53 8.12 33.21 35.60
CA CYS A 53 7.24 34.35 35.94
C CYS A 53 7.97 35.69 36.13
N SER A 54 9.30 35.71 36.01
CA SER A 54 10.10 36.93 36.12
C SER A 54 9.88 37.88 34.93
N GLY A 55 10.09 39.18 35.08
CA GLY A 55 10.05 40.09 33.93
C GLY A 55 11.28 39.94 33.01
N ASN A 56 11.18 40.42 31.76
CA ASN A 56 12.28 40.42 30.79
C ASN A 56 13.55 41.14 31.28
N GLU A 57 13.42 42.03 32.27
CA GLU A 57 14.54 42.72 32.89
C GLU A 57 15.40 41.80 33.79
N SER A 58 14.87 40.63 34.18
CA SER A 58 15.53 39.68 35.09
C SER A 58 16.14 38.48 34.38
N TYR A 59 15.47 37.94 33.35
CA TYR A 59 15.97 36.80 32.56
C TYR A 59 15.58 36.90 31.08
N GLU A 60 16.42 36.36 30.20
CA GLU A 60 16.16 36.28 28.77
C GLU A 60 14.95 35.39 28.44
N ALA A 61 14.22 35.72 27.37
CA ALA A 61 13.03 35.01 26.91
C ALA A 61 13.25 33.48 26.73
N SER A 62 14.40 33.10 26.16
CA SER A 62 14.79 31.70 25.95
C SER A 62 14.95 30.95 27.27
N ILE A 63 15.54 31.58 28.28
CA ILE A 63 15.74 31.00 29.61
C ILE A 63 14.40 30.83 30.32
N ARG A 64 13.51 31.83 30.21
CA ARG A 64 12.15 31.78 30.78
C ARG A 64 11.30 30.68 30.12
N HIS A 65 11.36 30.56 28.79
CA HIS A 65 10.70 29.49 28.04
C HIS A 65 11.24 28.10 28.43
N SER A 66 12.57 27.92 28.43
CA SER A 66 13.22 26.69 28.89
C SER A 66 12.82 26.35 30.32
N ALA A 67 12.69 27.33 31.21
CA ALA A 67 12.29 27.09 32.60
C ALA A 67 10.90 26.44 32.69
N GLY A 68 9.93 26.91 31.89
CA GLY A 68 8.59 26.30 31.86
C GLY A 68 8.55 24.91 31.21
N LEU A 69 9.32 24.67 30.14
CA LEU A 69 9.43 23.34 29.53
C LEU A 69 10.09 22.31 30.47
N ILE A 70 11.19 22.70 31.12
CA ILE A 70 11.86 21.87 32.12
C ILE A 70 10.94 21.63 33.32
N LEU A 71 10.17 22.63 33.73
CA LEU A 71 9.18 22.46 34.82
C LEU A 71 8.10 21.44 34.45
N LYS A 72 7.55 21.50 33.23
CA LYS A 72 6.64 20.44 32.71
C LYS A 72 7.32 19.08 32.75
N GLN A 73 8.56 18.98 32.27
CA GLN A 73 9.27 17.71 32.16
C GLN A 73 9.62 17.09 33.52
N ILE A 74 9.98 17.89 34.53
CA ILE A 74 10.22 17.35 35.88
C ILE A 74 8.93 16.86 36.55
N VAL A 75 7.78 17.48 36.26
CA VAL A 75 6.47 17.01 36.72
C VAL A 75 6.11 15.69 36.05
N GLN A 76 6.43 15.50 34.76
CA GLN A 76 6.27 14.21 34.08
C GLN A 76 7.16 13.11 34.68
N ILE A 77 8.40 13.43 35.05
CA ILE A 77 9.34 12.46 35.66
C ILE A 77 8.92 12.09 37.08
N ASN A 78 8.42 13.05 37.85
CA ASN A 78 7.93 12.82 39.20
C ASN A 78 6.65 13.64 39.47
N PRO A 79 5.46 13.04 39.29
CA PRO A 79 4.19 13.74 39.48
C PRO A 79 3.97 14.31 40.89
N THR A 80 4.66 13.79 41.92
CA THR A 80 4.53 14.29 43.31
C THR A 80 5.25 15.62 43.53
N ILE A 81 6.14 16.05 42.63
CA ILE A 81 6.86 17.32 42.78
C ILE A 81 5.93 18.53 42.72
N ILE A 82 4.78 18.37 42.07
CA ILE A 82 3.75 19.40 41.93
C ILE A 82 3.13 19.79 43.27
N ASP A 83 3.19 18.92 44.29
CA ASP A 83 2.72 19.23 45.64
C ASP A 83 3.55 20.36 46.30
N CYS A 84 4.74 20.66 45.74
CA CYS A 84 5.56 21.80 46.13
C CYS A 84 5.09 23.13 45.53
N LEU A 85 4.23 23.09 44.51
CA LEU A 85 3.69 24.25 43.78
C LEU A 85 2.26 24.55 44.26
N ASN A 86 2.14 25.22 45.40
CA ASN A 86 0.83 25.62 45.93
C ASN A 86 0.16 26.66 45.03
N ALA A 87 -0.94 26.26 44.38
CA ALA A 87 -1.76 27.06 43.48
C ALA A 87 -2.13 28.45 44.01
N ASP A 88 -2.47 28.60 45.29
CA ASP A 88 -2.84 29.89 45.89
C ASP A 88 -1.70 30.91 45.87
N ILE A 89 -0.46 30.43 45.81
CA ILE A 89 0.76 31.24 45.88
C ILE A 89 1.36 31.42 44.49
N VAL A 90 1.32 30.38 43.66
CA VAL A 90 1.90 30.38 42.31
C VAL A 90 0.95 30.93 41.25
N GLY A 91 -0.35 30.93 41.52
CA GLY A 91 -1.38 31.35 40.58
C GLY A 91 -1.26 32.80 40.10
N PRO A 92 -1.20 33.81 41.00
CA PRO A 92 -1.12 35.20 40.56
C PRO A 92 0.12 35.54 39.71
N PRO A 93 1.33 35.02 40.01
CA PRO A 93 2.49 35.12 39.11
C PRO A 93 2.30 34.43 37.76
N LEU A 94 1.71 33.22 37.74
CA LEU A 94 1.45 32.47 36.51
C LEU A 94 0.45 33.19 35.60
N LEU A 95 -0.64 33.74 36.15
CA LEU A 95 -1.63 34.50 35.38
C LEU A 95 -1.02 35.73 34.71
N ARG A 96 -0.05 36.39 35.35
CA ARG A 96 0.70 37.49 34.73
C ARG A 96 1.61 37.00 33.60
N ALA A 97 2.20 35.81 33.74
CA ALA A 97 3.02 35.19 32.72
C ALA A 97 2.20 34.67 31.52
N LEU A 98 0.89 34.40 31.69
CA LEU A 98 -0.01 34.13 30.57
C LEU A 98 -0.17 35.36 29.66
N ALA A 99 -0.21 36.57 30.25
CA ALA A 99 -0.30 37.83 29.52
C ALA A 99 1.07 38.41 29.11
N ASP A 100 2.13 37.59 29.06
CA ASP A 100 3.46 38.08 28.68
C ASP A 100 3.48 38.54 27.22
N THR A 101 4.38 39.47 26.96
CA THR A 101 4.67 40.02 25.64
C THR A 101 5.30 39.01 24.67
N ILE A 102 5.85 37.92 25.20
CA ILE A 102 6.55 36.88 24.44
C ILE A 102 5.67 35.62 24.33
N PRO A 103 5.20 35.23 23.12
CA PRO A 103 4.30 34.09 22.95
C PRO A 103 4.83 32.75 23.47
N SER A 104 6.13 32.47 23.33
CA SER A 104 6.73 31.22 23.82
C SER A 104 6.70 31.10 25.34
N VAL A 105 6.70 32.22 26.06
CA VAL A 105 6.54 32.26 27.51
C VAL A 105 5.09 32.00 27.90
N ASN A 106 4.12 32.57 27.16
CA ASN A 106 2.69 32.34 27.38
C ASN A 106 2.35 30.85 27.25
N VAL A 107 2.90 30.19 26.22
CA VAL A 107 2.77 28.73 26.01
C VAL A 107 3.40 27.96 27.17
N ALA A 108 4.63 28.31 27.57
CA ALA A 108 5.33 27.64 28.66
C ALA A 108 4.59 27.79 30.01
N ALA A 109 4.02 28.97 30.29
CA ALA A 109 3.17 29.21 31.46
C ALA A 109 1.87 28.39 31.41
N SER A 110 1.23 28.33 30.24
CA SER A 110 0.02 27.52 30.02
C SER A 110 0.27 26.02 30.22
N LEU A 111 1.41 25.52 29.74
CA LEU A 111 1.85 24.14 29.93
C LEU A 111 2.09 23.80 31.42
N VAL A 112 2.62 24.75 32.19
CA VAL A 112 2.79 24.59 33.65
C VAL A 112 1.43 24.59 34.35
N VAL A 113 0.50 25.46 33.94
CA VAL A 113 -0.89 25.44 34.46
C VAL A 113 -1.53 24.09 34.22
N ALA A 114 -1.49 23.55 32.99
CA ALA A 114 -1.99 22.21 32.67
C ALA A 114 -1.30 21.12 33.52
N SER A 115 0.02 21.21 33.70
CA SER A 115 0.78 20.26 34.53
C SER A 115 0.40 20.30 36.02
N ILE A 116 -0.09 21.44 36.54
CA ILE A 116 -0.58 21.58 37.92
C ILE A 116 -1.91 20.86 38.11
N VAL A 117 -2.80 20.96 37.12
CA VAL A 117 -4.19 20.46 37.21
C VAL A 117 -4.40 19.07 36.62
N ARG A 118 -3.41 18.51 35.92
CA ARG A 118 -3.46 17.14 35.39
C ARG A 118 -3.40 16.08 36.50
N GLY A 119 -4.24 15.05 36.41
CA GLY A 119 -4.34 13.93 37.35
C GLY A 119 -5.28 14.13 38.56
N GLU A 120 -5.85 13.04 39.09
CA GLU A 120 -6.76 12.94 40.27
C GLU A 120 -7.84 14.04 40.39
N GLY A 121 -8.38 14.50 39.25
CA GLY A 121 -9.44 15.50 39.15
C GLY A 121 -8.93 16.95 39.00
N LEU A 122 -9.34 17.61 37.93
CA LEU A 122 -8.81 18.91 37.47
C LEU A 122 -8.76 20.00 38.56
N LEU A 123 -9.79 20.08 39.40
CA LEU A 123 -9.94 21.10 40.45
C LEU A 123 -9.42 20.65 41.82
N GLN A 124 -8.82 19.46 41.94
CA GLN A 124 -8.36 18.97 43.24
C GLN A 124 -7.17 19.80 43.76
N ARG A 125 -6.22 20.12 42.88
CA ARG A 125 -4.98 20.86 43.21
C ARG A 125 -5.11 22.37 43.06
N TRP A 126 -5.98 22.82 42.15
CA TRP A 126 -6.33 24.23 42.00
C TRP A 126 -7.84 24.41 41.90
N PRO A 127 -8.57 24.39 43.03
CA PRO A 127 -10.03 24.43 43.05
C PRO A 127 -10.64 25.65 42.35
N GLN A 128 -9.94 26.78 42.35
CA GLN A 128 -10.43 28.05 41.82
C GLN A 128 -9.96 28.33 40.38
N LEU A 129 -9.31 27.39 39.68
CA LEU A 129 -8.70 27.66 38.37
C LEU A 129 -9.70 28.27 37.36
N LEU A 130 -10.82 27.59 37.11
CA LEU A 130 -11.83 28.04 36.15
C LEU A 130 -12.44 29.38 36.56
N GLU A 131 -12.75 29.56 37.85
CA GLU A 131 -13.26 30.83 38.38
C GLU A 131 -12.23 31.97 38.22
N THR A 132 -10.94 31.67 38.38
CA THR A 132 -9.85 32.63 38.27
C THR A 132 -9.65 33.07 36.81
N LEU A 133 -9.60 32.13 35.87
CA LEU A 133 -9.50 32.43 34.43
C LEU A 133 -10.73 33.22 33.95
N LYS A 134 -11.92 32.81 34.40
CA LYS A 134 -13.18 33.52 34.12
C LYS A 134 -13.17 34.96 34.63
N ASN A 135 -12.74 35.17 35.88
CA ASN A 135 -12.68 36.50 36.48
C ASN A 135 -11.65 37.39 35.77
N GLU A 136 -10.49 36.85 35.39
CA GLU A 136 -9.50 37.58 34.59
C GLU A 136 -10.02 37.90 33.18
N SER A 137 -10.77 37.00 32.55
CA SER A 137 -11.43 37.24 31.26
C SER A 137 -12.49 38.35 31.36
N SER A 138 -13.33 38.31 32.40
CA SER A 138 -14.34 39.35 32.67
C SER A 138 -13.69 40.73 32.92
N LEU A 139 -12.64 40.78 33.74
CA LEU A 139 -11.86 42.01 33.97
C LEU A 139 -11.21 42.52 32.69
N THR A 140 -10.70 41.62 31.86
CA THR A 140 -10.10 41.96 30.56
C THR A 140 -11.13 42.54 29.60
N PHE A 141 -12.34 41.98 29.56
CA PHE A 141 -13.45 42.55 28.79
C PHE A 141 -13.87 43.94 29.30
N LEU A 142 -13.98 44.14 30.62
CA LEU A 142 -14.27 45.45 31.19
C LEU A 142 -13.18 46.48 30.86
N ARG A 143 -11.90 46.08 30.90
CA ARG A 143 -10.78 46.93 30.46
C ARG A 143 -10.85 47.23 28.97
N CYS A 144 -11.28 46.28 28.15
CA CYS A 144 -11.53 46.48 26.72
C CYS A 144 -12.55 47.60 26.47
N GLN A 145 -13.67 47.58 27.20
CA GLN A 145 -14.70 48.61 27.09
C GLN A 145 -14.23 50.01 27.54
N GLN A 146 -13.26 50.05 28.45
CA GLN A 146 -12.70 51.29 29.01
C GLN A 146 -11.48 51.81 28.24
N ALA A 147 -10.91 51.01 27.33
CA ALA A 147 -9.75 51.39 26.55
C ALA A 147 -10.10 52.51 25.55
N THR A 148 -9.30 53.58 25.54
CA THR A 148 -9.49 54.73 24.64
C THR A 148 -8.33 54.93 23.67
N ASP A 149 -7.27 54.13 23.80
CA ASP A 149 -6.03 54.22 23.02
C ASP A 149 -5.52 52.84 22.58
N MET A 150 -4.60 52.86 21.61
CA MET A 150 -4.03 51.63 21.04
C MET A 150 -3.23 50.81 22.06
N GLU A 151 -2.59 51.46 23.03
CA GLU A 151 -1.82 50.78 24.08
C GLU A 151 -2.73 50.01 25.04
N GLY A 152 -3.90 50.58 25.39
CA GLY A 152 -4.95 49.90 26.13
C GLY A 152 -5.49 48.67 25.39
N PHE A 153 -5.82 48.82 24.10
CA PHE A 153 -6.29 47.69 23.27
C PHE A 153 -5.23 46.60 23.09
N PHE A 154 -3.96 46.97 22.95
CA PHE A 154 -2.86 46.01 22.84
C PHE A 154 -2.65 45.19 24.11
N THR A 155 -2.78 45.83 25.28
CA THR A 155 -2.70 45.14 26.58
C THR A 155 -3.85 44.15 26.77
N VAL A 156 -5.05 44.54 26.34
CA VAL A 156 -6.23 43.66 26.33
C VAL A 156 -6.01 42.48 25.37
N SER A 157 -5.57 42.74 24.14
CA SER A 157 -5.30 41.72 23.12
C SER A 157 -4.31 40.66 23.64
N ARG A 158 -3.20 41.07 24.26
CA ARG A 158 -2.22 40.14 24.87
C ARG A 158 -2.83 39.28 25.99
N THR A 159 -3.65 39.88 26.84
CA THR A 159 -4.28 39.14 27.93
C THR A 159 -5.25 38.09 27.39
N VAL A 160 -6.04 38.45 26.36
CA VAL A 160 -6.92 37.49 25.66
C VAL A 160 -6.12 36.38 24.99
N GLN A 161 -5.01 36.69 24.31
CA GLN A 161 -4.11 35.68 23.72
C GLN A 161 -3.60 34.69 24.76
N GLY A 162 -3.18 35.19 25.92
CA GLY A 162 -2.72 34.39 27.05
C GLY A 162 -3.78 33.45 27.60
N LEU A 163 -4.98 34.01 27.87
CA LEU A 163 -6.12 33.23 28.36
C LEU A 163 -6.54 32.16 27.37
N ALA A 164 -6.68 32.51 26.08
CA ALA A 164 -7.05 31.57 25.03
C ALA A 164 -6.00 30.46 24.84
N THR A 165 -4.71 30.80 24.86
CA THR A 165 -3.62 29.81 24.79
C THR A 165 -3.66 28.85 25.98
N CYS A 166 -3.92 29.37 27.18
CA CYS A 166 -4.05 28.56 28.39
C CYS A 166 -5.25 27.63 28.31
N THR A 167 -6.42 28.15 27.93
CA THR A 167 -7.64 27.35 27.74
C THR A 167 -7.43 26.24 26.70
N ARG A 168 -6.82 26.57 25.55
CA ARG A 168 -6.49 25.59 24.50
C ARG A 168 -5.62 24.45 25.04
N ILE A 169 -4.50 24.77 25.68
CA ILE A 169 -3.56 23.79 26.21
C ILE A 169 -4.18 22.94 27.32
N VAL A 170 -5.04 23.52 28.16
CA VAL A 170 -5.78 22.76 29.17
C VAL A 170 -6.79 21.80 28.51
N CYS A 171 -7.43 22.20 27.41
CA CYS A 171 -8.29 21.29 26.65
C CYS A 171 -7.48 20.16 26.01
N GLU A 172 -6.31 20.42 25.46
CA GLU A 172 -5.46 19.41 24.79
C GLU A 172 -4.78 18.44 25.79
N GLU A 173 -4.28 18.93 26.93
CA GLU A 173 -3.47 18.13 27.86
C GLU A 173 -4.28 17.55 29.04
N CYS A 174 -5.51 18.01 29.25
CA CYS A 174 -6.41 17.61 30.34
C CYS A 174 -7.84 17.35 29.85
N ASN A 175 -8.00 16.89 28.60
CA ASN A 175 -9.30 16.66 27.96
C ASN A 175 -10.22 15.76 28.81
N GLU A 176 -9.72 14.60 29.26
CA GLU A 176 -10.47 13.63 30.05
C GLU A 176 -10.91 14.21 31.41
N GLU A 177 -9.99 14.80 32.18
CA GLU A 177 -10.32 15.34 33.50
C GLU A 177 -11.21 16.58 33.43
N LEU A 178 -11.04 17.41 32.39
CA LEU A 178 -11.89 18.57 32.17
C LEU A 178 -13.30 18.14 31.76
N ARG A 179 -13.41 17.12 30.88
CA ARG A 179 -14.69 16.52 30.48
C ARG A 179 -15.45 15.96 31.69
N GLU A 180 -14.81 15.10 32.48
CA GLU A 180 -15.42 14.50 33.67
C GLU A 180 -15.92 15.57 34.64
N LEU A 181 -15.15 16.65 34.82
CA LEU A 181 -15.51 17.77 35.68
C LEU A 181 -16.77 18.49 35.19
N ILE A 182 -16.86 18.85 33.91
CA ILE A 182 -18.00 19.61 33.38
C ILE A 182 -19.26 18.76 33.22
N GLU A 183 -19.11 17.45 33.00
CA GLU A 183 -20.23 16.50 33.06
C GLU A 183 -20.78 16.38 34.48
N ALA A 184 -19.91 16.31 35.49
CA ALA A 184 -20.30 16.16 36.90
C ALA A 184 -20.78 17.48 37.55
N ASP A 185 -20.28 18.65 37.11
CA ASP A 185 -20.54 19.95 37.74
C ASP A 185 -20.96 21.02 36.72
N SER A 186 -22.27 21.33 36.71
CA SER A 186 -22.84 22.39 35.89
C SER A 186 -22.23 23.78 36.12
N SER A 187 -21.70 24.06 37.32
CA SER A 187 -21.07 25.34 37.65
C SER A 187 -19.67 25.48 37.05
N ALA A 188 -18.94 24.37 36.94
CA ALA A 188 -17.67 24.31 36.21
C ALA A 188 -17.89 24.52 34.70
N CYS A 189 -18.95 23.90 34.16
CA CYS A 189 -19.37 24.09 32.77
C CYS A 189 -19.77 25.55 32.49
N GLU A 190 -20.58 26.16 33.37
CA GLU A 190 -20.94 27.58 33.30
C GLU A 190 -19.70 28.49 33.35
N CYS A 191 -18.74 28.21 34.26
CA CYS A 191 -17.52 29.00 34.35
C CYS A 191 -16.68 28.95 33.07
N LEU A 192 -16.58 27.77 32.44
CA LEU A 192 -15.88 27.63 31.16
C LEU A 192 -16.62 28.35 30.03
N GLY A 193 -17.96 28.25 29.98
CA GLY A 193 -18.79 28.98 29.04
C GLY A 193 -18.67 30.51 29.18
N GLU A 194 -18.71 31.02 30.42
CA GLU A 194 -18.51 32.45 30.71
C GLU A 194 -17.10 32.92 30.35
N LEU A 195 -16.06 32.12 30.61
CA LEU A 195 -14.68 32.41 30.22
C LEU A 195 -14.58 32.67 28.71
N PHE A 196 -15.10 31.77 27.88
CA PHE A 196 -15.15 31.94 26.44
C PHE A 196 -16.02 33.13 26.01
N SER A 197 -17.20 33.29 26.61
CA SER A 197 -18.12 34.40 26.32
C SER A 197 -17.44 35.76 26.50
N TYR A 198 -16.71 35.96 27.60
CA TYR A 198 -15.96 37.20 27.83
C TYR A 198 -14.79 37.38 26.86
N MET A 199 -14.07 36.31 26.49
CA MET A 199 -12.99 36.40 25.49
C MET A 199 -13.55 36.78 24.12
N LEU A 200 -14.62 36.11 23.67
CA LEU A 200 -15.29 36.37 22.39
C LEU A 200 -15.86 37.80 22.34
N GLN A 201 -16.49 38.26 23.42
CA GLN A 201 -16.99 39.64 23.53
C GLN A 201 -15.87 40.68 23.50
N ALA A 202 -14.72 40.41 24.13
CA ALA A 202 -13.56 41.29 24.06
C ALA A 202 -13.01 41.37 22.63
N VAL A 203 -12.87 40.23 21.94
CA VAL A 203 -12.44 40.19 20.52
C VAL A 203 -13.41 40.95 19.62
N ALA A 204 -14.72 40.71 19.76
CA ALA A 204 -15.75 41.43 18.98
C ALA A 204 -15.71 42.94 19.23
N PHE A 205 -15.54 43.37 20.48
CA PHE A 205 -15.46 44.79 20.82
C PHE A 205 -14.20 45.46 20.23
N MET A 206 -13.05 44.79 20.33
CA MET A 206 -11.81 45.31 19.74
C MET A 206 -11.92 45.42 18.21
N LEU A 207 -12.57 44.45 17.56
CA LEU A 207 -12.79 44.44 16.11
C LEU A 207 -13.61 45.67 15.67
N ARG A 208 -14.73 45.94 16.35
CA ARG A 208 -15.58 47.11 16.07
C ARG A 208 -14.90 48.44 16.35
N SER A 209 -13.91 48.44 17.25
CA SER A 209 -13.17 49.63 17.67
C SER A 209 -11.91 49.89 16.83
N GLY A 210 -11.62 49.03 15.84
CA GLY A 210 -10.45 49.18 14.95
C GLY A 210 -9.10 48.85 15.60
N GLY A 211 -9.09 48.04 16.67
CA GLY A 211 -7.86 47.55 17.30
C GLY A 211 -7.15 46.47 16.47
N ASP A 212 -5.91 46.13 16.84
CA ASP A 212 -5.21 44.95 16.29
C ASP A 212 -5.67 43.67 17.01
N VAL A 213 -6.45 42.85 16.31
CA VAL A 213 -7.23 41.73 16.88
C VAL A 213 -6.85 40.38 16.31
N ALA A 214 -6.10 40.33 15.20
CA ALA A 214 -5.91 39.10 14.43
C ALA A 214 -5.33 37.95 15.26
N SER A 215 -4.25 38.20 16.03
CA SER A 215 -3.61 37.18 16.86
C SER A 215 -4.47 36.73 18.05
N ALA A 216 -5.22 37.65 18.68
CA ALA A 216 -6.14 37.30 19.76
C ALA A 216 -7.30 36.46 19.26
N MET A 217 -7.86 36.82 18.11
CA MET A 217 -8.93 36.08 17.47
C MET A 217 -8.50 34.68 17.05
N GLN A 218 -7.35 34.56 16.38
CA GLN A 218 -6.79 33.26 15.99
C GLN A 218 -6.72 32.31 17.19
N LEU A 219 -6.14 32.75 18.30
CA LEU A 219 -5.97 31.91 19.48
C LEU A 219 -7.29 31.56 20.17
N VAL A 220 -8.27 32.48 20.20
CA VAL A 220 -9.60 32.21 20.74
C VAL A 220 -10.34 31.17 19.87
N LEU A 221 -10.25 31.29 18.55
CA LEU A 221 -10.81 30.29 17.63
C LEU A 221 -10.13 28.93 17.81
N SER A 222 -8.80 28.86 17.84
CA SER A 222 -8.08 27.60 18.07
C SER A 222 -8.41 26.97 19.43
N ALA A 223 -8.61 27.79 20.48
CA ALA A 223 -9.06 27.30 21.78
C ALA A 223 -10.46 26.70 21.72
N ALA A 224 -11.41 27.37 21.03
CA ALA A 224 -12.75 26.85 20.82
C ALA A 224 -12.74 25.56 19.98
N THR A 225 -11.98 25.52 18.88
CA THR A 225 -11.79 24.30 18.06
C THR A 225 -11.29 23.14 18.91
N SER A 226 -10.29 23.38 19.76
CA SER A 226 -9.71 22.32 20.61
C SER A 226 -10.72 21.78 21.62
N CYS A 227 -11.64 22.60 22.13
CA CYS A 227 -12.72 22.08 22.99
C CYS A 227 -13.61 21.05 22.29
N PHE A 228 -13.75 21.13 20.97
CA PHE A 228 -14.60 20.23 20.19
C PHE A 228 -13.81 19.04 19.65
N VAL A 229 -12.62 19.27 19.08
CA VAL A 229 -11.72 18.21 18.58
C VAL A 229 -11.31 17.25 19.70
N GLU A 230 -10.94 17.78 20.87
CA GLU A 230 -10.57 16.98 22.04
C GLU A 230 -11.78 16.45 22.81
N LYS A 231 -12.99 16.68 22.29
CA LYS A 231 -14.25 16.23 22.88
C LYS A 231 -14.39 16.65 24.35
N VAL A 232 -14.00 17.88 24.68
CA VAL A 232 -14.32 18.47 25.99
C VAL A 232 -15.81 18.80 26.02
N PHE A 233 -16.32 19.46 24.98
CA PHE A 233 -17.75 19.64 24.77
C PHE A 233 -18.30 18.57 23.82
N PHE A 234 -19.37 17.88 24.24
CA PHE A 234 -20.14 16.96 23.39
C PHE A 234 -21.41 17.63 22.89
N LEU A 235 -21.74 17.37 21.64
CA LEU A 235 -22.92 17.93 20.98
C LEU A 235 -23.91 16.89 20.43
N SER A 236 -23.64 15.59 20.61
CA SER A 236 -24.55 14.51 20.19
C SER A 236 -25.41 13.96 21.35
N ASP A 237 -26.68 13.70 21.06
CA ASP A 237 -27.58 12.90 21.91
C ASP A 237 -27.28 11.40 21.85
N ASN A 238 -26.40 10.96 20.92
CA ASN A 238 -25.99 9.58 20.74
C ASN A 238 -24.52 9.37 21.16
N PRO A 239 -24.27 8.63 22.25
CA PRO A 239 -22.91 8.25 22.66
C PRO A 239 -22.35 7.02 21.92
N ASP A 240 -23.14 6.35 21.06
CA ASP A 240 -22.81 5.05 20.46
C ASP A 240 -22.06 5.13 19.11
N GLU A 241 -20.94 5.86 19.06
CA GLU A 241 -19.91 5.64 18.03
C GLU A 241 -18.55 5.41 18.69
N SER A 242 -18.48 4.42 19.59
CA SER A 242 -17.26 3.66 19.80
C SER A 242 -17.24 2.48 18.84
N PHE A 243 -16.22 2.43 17.99
CA PHE A 243 -15.80 1.25 17.26
C PHE A 243 -15.81 0.00 18.16
N ASP A 244 -16.65 -1.00 17.83
CA ASP A 244 -16.30 -2.41 17.56
C ASP A 244 -17.54 -3.31 17.79
N ASP A 245 -18.07 -3.83 16.69
CA ASP A 245 -19.31 -4.59 16.60
C ASP A 245 -19.02 -6.07 16.88
N SER A 246 -18.71 -6.45 18.13
CA SER A 246 -18.68 -7.88 18.53
C SER A 246 -18.63 -8.15 20.04
N THR A 247 -19.66 -7.83 20.81
CA THR A 247 -20.13 -8.70 21.93
C THR A 247 -21.49 -8.23 22.46
N PRO A 248 -22.52 -9.08 22.50
CA PRO A 248 -23.80 -8.72 23.07
C PRO A 248 -23.87 -9.22 24.53
N GLU A 249 -23.31 -8.48 25.49
CA GLU A 249 -23.62 -8.74 26.91
C GLU A 249 -23.79 -7.44 27.73
N ALA A 250 -24.98 -7.36 28.34
CA ALA A 250 -25.37 -6.57 29.51
C ALA A 250 -25.58 -5.04 29.34
N SER A 251 -26.87 -4.71 29.19
CA SER A 251 -27.52 -3.43 29.50
C SER A 251 -27.10 -2.78 30.83
N LEU A 252 -26.95 -1.45 30.79
CA LEU A 252 -27.32 -0.39 31.77
C LEU A 252 -26.22 0.67 31.91
N ASP A 253 -26.24 1.66 31.01
CA ASP A 253 -26.38 3.10 31.32
C ASP A 253 -26.11 3.86 30.03
N VAL A 254 -27.19 4.25 29.35
CA VAL A 254 -27.12 5.26 28.29
C VAL A 254 -26.78 6.56 28.99
N SER A 255 -25.50 6.90 29.01
CA SER A 255 -25.02 8.21 29.46
C SER A 255 -25.49 9.24 28.44
N THR A 256 -26.71 9.76 28.63
CA THR A 256 -27.12 11.04 28.05
C THR A 256 -26.13 12.07 28.56
N ALA A 257 -25.39 12.74 27.68
CA ALA A 257 -24.63 13.92 28.08
C ALA A 257 -25.59 14.85 28.86
N PRO A 258 -25.20 15.38 30.03
CA PRO A 258 -26.09 16.20 30.83
C PRO A 258 -26.63 17.39 30.02
N ASP A 259 -27.93 17.71 30.12
CA ASP A 259 -28.59 18.80 29.37
C ASP A 259 -27.83 20.14 29.43
N HIS A 260 -27.06 20.38 30.50
CA HIS A 260 -26.27 21.60 30.68
C HIS A 260 -25.01 21.64 29.81
N THR A 261 -24.29 20.54 29.58
CA THR A 261 -23.08 20.55 28.75
C THR A 261 -23.42 20.83 27.28
N LEU A 262 -24.51 20.22 26.80
CA LEU A 262 -25.07 20.47 25.47
C LEU A 262 -25.51 21.93 25.30
N HIS A 263 -26.14 22.52 26.32
CA HIS A 263 -26.56 23.92 26.30
C HIS A 263 -25.37 24.88 26.14
N TYR A 264 -24.33 24.72 26.95
CA TYR A 264 -23.14 25.59 26.88
C TYR A 264 -22.32 25.36 25.62
N ALA A 265 -22.23 24.12 25.13
CA ALA A 265 -21.57 23.82 23.86
C ALA A 265 -22.27 24.53 22.69
N LYS A 266 -23.62 24.47 22.63
CA LYS A 266 -24.42 25.19 21.62
C LYS A 266 -24.25 26.70 21.75
N GLN A 267 -24.27 27.23 22.97
CA GLN A 267 -24.08 28.66 23.21
C GLN A 267 -22.69 29.14 22.76
N LEU A 268 -21.63 28.40 23.10
CA LEU A 268 -20.27 28.69 22.66
C LEU A 268 -20.19 28.70 21.14
N HIS A 269 -20.74 27.66 20.51
CA HIS A 269 -20.79 27.53 19.06
C HIS A 269 -21.51 28.72 18.38
N GLU A 270 -22.71 29.08 18.85
CA GLU A 270 -23.46 30.23 18.34
C GLU A 270 -22.67 31.54 18.47
N GLN A 271 -21.97 31.74 19.59
CA GLN A 271 -21.14 32.93 19.81
C GLN A 271 -19.90 32.96 18.90
N VAL A 272 -19.26 31.82 18.66
CA VAL A 272 -18.13 31.73 17.72
C VAL A 272 -18.60 31.99 16.30
N CYS A 273 -19.71 31.39 15.86
CA CYS A 273 -20.31 31.66 14.55
C CYS A 273 -20.69 33.15 14.37
N ALA A 274 -21.25 33.79 15.40
CA ALA A 274 -21.52 35.22 15.38
C ALA A 274 -20.24 36.06 15.25
N LEU A 275 -19.17 35.67 15.94
CA LEU A 275 -17.88 36.34 15.83
C LEU A 275 -17.27 36.18 14.42
N VAL A 276 -17.33 34.98 13.83
CA VAL A 276 -16.89 34.72 12.45
C VAL A 276 -17.67 35.59 11.46
N ALA A 277 -18.99 35.71 11.62
CA ALA A 277 -19.82 36.58 10.81
C ALA A 277 -19.41 38.07 10.93
N GLU A 278 -19.09 38.55 12.13
CA GLU A 278 -18.58 39.92 12.33
C GLU A 278 -17.20 40.14 11.70
N LEU A 279 -16.31 39.16 11.79
CA LEU A 279 -14.98 39.22 11.17
C LEU A 279 -15.04 39.41 9.66
N CYS A 280 -16.00 38.77 9.00
CA CYS A 280 -16.12 38.84 7.54
C CYS A 280 -16.39 40.27 7.02
N THR A 281 -16.66 41.23 7.90
CA THR A 281 -16.84 42.65 7.60
C THR A 281 -15.55 43.50 7.71
N ALA A 282 -14.44 42.91 8.16
CA ALA A 282 -13.15 43.59 8.42
C ALA A 282 -12.01 43.07 7.49
N PRO A 283 -10.85 43.78 7.41
CA PRO A 283 -9.70 43.31 6.64
C PRO A 283 -9.18 41.96 7.16
N PHE A 284 -8.98 41.02 6.25
CA PHE A 284 -8.83 39.61 6.59
C PHE A 284 -7.35 39.18 6.67
N ASN A 285 -6.92 38.64 7.82
CA ASN A 285 -5.54 38.17 8.07
C ASN A 285 -5.42 36.65 7.78
N GLN A 286 -4.31 36.22 7.16
CA GLN A 286 -4.01 34.83 6.81
C GLN A 286 -4.12 33.86 7.99
N HIS A 287 -3.62 34.21 9.17
CA HIS A 287 -3.68 33.34 10.35
C HIS A 287 -5.11 33.16 10.88
N VAL A 288 -5.93 34.19 10.76
CA VAL A 288 -7.36 34.13 11.12
C VAL A 288 -8.11 33.26 10.11
N LEU A 289 -7.67 33.21 8.84
CA LEU A 289 -8.27 32.37 7.80
C LEU A 289 -8.11 30.92 8.19
N VAL A 290 -6.89 30.52 8.53
CA VAL A 290 -6.55 29.16 8.91
C VAL A 290 -7.38 28.73 10.12
N ALA A 291 -7.38 29.52 11.20
CA ALA A 291 -8.14 29.18 12.40
C ALA A 291 -9.66 29.13 12.14
N THR A 292 -10.19 30.02 11.29
CA THR A 292 -11.62 30.01 10.93
C THR A 292 -11.95 28.80 10.04
N THR A 293 -11.08 28.44 9.09
CA THR A 293 -11.26 27.25 8.26
C THR A 293 -11.23 25.97 9.09
N GLU A 294 -10.29 25.83 10.04
CA GLU A 294 -10.21 24.68 10.93
C GLU A 294 -11.45 24.58 11.81
N TYR A 295 -11.87 25.70 12.41
CA TYR A 295 -13.08 25.74 13.23
C TYR A 295 -14.32 25.35 12.41
N LEU A 296 -14.53 25.96 11.23
CA LEU A 296 -15.70 25.71 10.39
C LEU A 296 -15.68 24.35 9.68
N SER A 297 -14.52 23.73 9.48
CA SER A 297 -14.46 22.33 9.04
C SER A 297 -14.96 21.41 10.16
N GLU A 298 -14.49 21.63 11.39
CA GLU A 298 -14.94 20.85 12.56
C GLU A 298 -16.43 21.09 12.83
N ALA A 299 -16.82 22.35 13.07
CA ALA A 299 -17.79 23.12 12.28
C ALA A 299 -18.93 22.42 11.52
N LEU A 300 -18.59 21.63 10.52
CA LEU A 300 -19.56 21.05 9.62
C LEU A 300 -19.71 19.54 9.86
N ARG A 301 -18.68 18.91 10.42
CA ARG A 301 -18.66 17.48 10.75
C ARG A 301 -19.55 17.15 11.95
N TRP A 302 -19.53 18.00 12.96
CA TRP A 302 -20.31 17.86 14.19
C TRP A 302 -21.78 18.32 14.12
N ASP A 303 -22.14 19.29 13.25
CA ASP A 303 -23.45 19.96 13.20
C ASP A 303 -24.27 19.42 12.02
N THR A 304 -24.54 18.12 12.06
CA THR A 304 -25.24 17.39 10.99
C THR A 304 -26.72 17.79 10.87
N GLU A 305 -27.31 18.37 11.92
CA GLU A 305 -28.67 18.95 11.89
C GLU A 305 -28.72 20.41 11.42
N SER A 306 -27.57 20.99 11.06
CA SER A 306 -27.43 22.27 10.38
C SER A 306 -28.00 23.46 11.19
N SER A 307 -27.35 23.82 12.29
CA SER A 307 -27.70 25.02 13.03
C SER A 307 -27.65 26.26 12.10
N ALA A 308 -28.66 27.12 12.22
CA ALA A 308 -28.74 28.35 11.42
C ALA A 308 -27.51 29.26 11.60
N SER A 309 -26.83 29.15 12.75
CA SER A 309 -25.57 29.81 13.06
C SER A 309 -24.40 29.32 12.20
N THR A 310 -24.20 28.00 12.08
CA THR A 310 -23.14 27.43 11.23
C THR A 310 -23.33 27.84 9.78
N ILE A 311 -24.54 27.62 9.24
CA ILE A 311 -24.84 27.96 7.84
C ILE A 311 -24.57 29.45 7.58
N ASN A 312 -25.07 30.34 8.43
CA ASN A 312 -24.89 31.78 8.24
C ASN A 312 -23.41 32.20 8.33
N ALA A 313 -22.65 31.65 9.28
CA ALA A 313 -21.21 31.91 9.38
C ALA A 313 -20.46 31.42 8.15
N THR A 314 -20.75 30.19 7.69
CA THR A 314 -20.16 29.60 6.48
C THR A 314 -20.47 30.44 5.24
N VAL A 315 -21.74 30.84 5.02
CA VAL A 315 -22.14 31.70 3.88
C VAL A 315 -21.37 33.02 3.86
N LEU A 316 -21.20 33.66 5.02
CA LEU A 316 -20.47 34.93 5.12
C LEU A 316 -18.96 34.77 4.94
N PHE A 317 -18.42 33.61 5.32
CA PHE A 317 -16.99 33.31 5.23
C PHE A 317 -16.56 32.83 3.84
N LEU A 318 -17.46 32.18 3.09
CA LEU A 318 -17.20 31.56 1.79
C LEU A 318 -16.53 32.50 0.75
N PRO A 319 -16.90 33.79 0.63
CA PRO A 319 -16.20 34.71 -0.27
C PRO A 319 -14.70 34.85 0.03
N HIS A 320 -14.28 34.77 1.29
CA HIS A 320 -12.87 34.84 1.70
C HIS A 320 -12.13 33.55 1.32
N VAL A 321 -12.78 32.40 1.48
CA VAL A 321 -12.26 31.09 1.06
C VAL A 321 -12.07 31.07 -0.46
N LEU A 322 -13.09 31.46 -1.22
CA LEU A 322 -13.03 31.52 -2.69
C LEU A 322 -11.99 32.53 -3.18
N TYR A 323 -11.92 33.72 -2.56
CA TYR A 323 -10.88 34.70 -2.88
C TYR A 323 -9.49 34.12 -2.67
N ARG A 324 -9.26 33.38 -1.58
CA ARG A 324 -7.95 32.80 -1.24
C ARG A 324 -7.56 31.66 -2.17
N ILE A 325 -8.51 30.84 -2.60
CA ILE A 325 -8.28 29.82 -3.62
C ILE A 325 -7.96 30.49 -4.98
N ARG A 326 -8.58 31.64 -5.28
CA ARG A 326 -8.33 32.42 -6.51
C ARG A 326 -7.07 33.29 -6.45
N SER A 327 -6.63 33.75 -5.28
CA SER A 327 -5.56 34.75 -5.16
C SER A 327 -4.19 34.11 -5.40
N HIS A 328 -3.42 34.67 -6.36
CA HIS A 328 -2.11 34.16 -6.79
C HIS A 328 -0.92 34.78 -6.05
N GLU A 329 -1.14 35.33 -4.86
CA GLU A 329 -0.02 35.80 -4.05
C GLU A 329 0.76 34.57 -3.55
N SER A 330 2.09 34.67 -3.46
CA SER A 330 3.03 33.60 -3.14
C SER A 330 2.91 33.09 -1.69
N GLU A 331 1.70 33.05 -1.15
CA GLU A 331 1.36 32.60 0.19
C GLU A 331 1.08 31.09 0.17
N GLU A 332 1.69 30.42 1.14
CA GLU A 332 1.72 28.99 1.45
C GLU A 332 0.60 28.14 0.81
N GLU A 333 0.94 27.21 -0.10
CA GLU A 333 0.02 26.26 -0.72
C GLU A 333 -0.82 25.46 0.30
N SER A 334 -0.30 25.31 1.53
CA SER A 334 -0.98 24.72 2.69
C SER A 334 -2.33 25.37 3.00
N ILE A 335 -2.47 26.67 2.75
CA ILE A 335 -3.71 27.41 3.02
C ILE A 335 -4.75 27.15 1.93
N VAL A 336 -4.31 27.08 0.68
CA VAL A 336 -5.19 26.71 -0.43
C VAL A 336 -5.73 25.30 -0.21
N ILE A 337 -4.88 24.37 0.25
CA ILE A 337 -5.29 23.01 0.62
C ILE A 337 -6.38 23.05 1.70
N ARG A 338 -6.20 23.82 2.78
CA ARG A 338 -7.20 23.95 3.85
C ARG A 338 -8.52 24.57 3.38
N CYS A 339 -8.45 25.59 2.52
CA CYS A 339 -9.63 26.22 1.92
C CYS A 339 -10.38 25.25 1.01
N LEU A 340 -9.64 24.45 0.23
CA LEU A 340 -10.18 23.36 -0.57
C LEU A 340 -10.85 22.30 0.32
N THR A 341 -10.19 21.84 1.40
CA THR A 341 -10.79 20.90 2.36
C THR A 341 -12.10 21.40 2.94
N LEU A 342 -12.16 22.66 3.39
CA LEU A 342 -13.40 23.27 3.89
C LEU A 342 -14.51 23.27 2.83
N LEU A 343 -14.20 23.60 1.57
CA LEU A 343 -15.19 23.50 0.48
C LEU A 343 -15.71 22.06 0.30
N GLY A 344 -14.84 21.07 0.43
CA GLY A 344 -15.21 19.65 0.44
C GLY A 344 -16.15 19.32 1.59
N ASP A 345 -15.80 19.69 2.82
CA ASP A 345 -16.64 19.47 4.01
C ASP A 345 -18.03 20.13 3.84
N ILE A 346 -18.10 21.34 3.26
CA ILE A 346 -19.38 22.02 2.96
C ILE A 346 -20.16 21.25 1.87
N ALA A 347 -19.49 20.79 0.81
CA ALA A 347 -20.14 20.05 -0.27
C ALA A 347 -20.73 18.71 0.22
N GLU A 348 -20.06 18.04 1.15
CA GLU A 348 -20.49 16.77 1.72
C GLU A 348 -21.69 16.94 2.67
N THR A 349 -21.62 17.93 3.56
CA THR A 349 -22.58 18.07 4.67
C THR A 349 -23.71 19.08 4.39
N HIS A 350 -23.43 20.13 3.61
CA HIS A 350 -24.31 21.29 3.44
C HIS A 350 -24.32 21.81 1.98
N ALA A 351 -24.40 20.89 1.01
CA ALA A 351 -24.46 21.15 -0.44
C ALA A 351 -25.30 22.39 -0.86
N THR A 352 -26.47 22.59 -0.24
CA THR A 352 -27.39 23.71 -0.53
C THR A 352 -26.78 25.10 -0.32
N VAL A 353 -25.79 25.23 0.58
CA VAL A 353 -25.03 26.46 0.81
C VAL A 353 -24.22 26.82 -0.43
N LEU A 354 -23.59 25.83 -1.06
CA LEU A 354 -22.82 26.03 -2.28
C LEU A 354 -23.73 26.35 -3.47
N SER A 355 -24.93 25.77 -3.54
CA SER A 355 -25.90 26.05 -4.62
C SER A 355 -26.25 27.54 -4.75
N GLY A 356 -26.28 28.27 -3.63
CA GLY A 356 -26.55 29.72 -3.61
C GLY A 356 -25.47 30.57 -4.30
N ILE A 357 -24.25 30.04 -4.42
CA ILE A 357 -23.09 30.70 -5.05
C ILE A 357 -22.34 29.75 -6.00
N ALA A 358 -23.06 28.80 -6.61
CA ALA A 358 -22.47 27.71 -7.38
C ALA A 358 -21.65 28.22 -8.57
N ARG A 359 -22.04 29.35 -9.13
CA ARG A 359 -21.28 30.03 -10.20
C ARG A 359 -19.90 30.45 -9.72
N GLU A 360 -19.81 31.12 -8.59
CA GLU A 360 -18.56 31.61 -8.01
C GLU A 360 -17.66 30.43 -7.61
N VAL A 361 -18.24 29.35 -7.08
CA VAL A 361 -17.51 28.12 -6.76
C VAL A 361 -16.95 27.48 -8.04
N ALA A 362 -17.78 27.29 -9.07
CA ALA A 362 -17.36 26.69 -10.34
C ALA A 362 -16.26 27.50 -11.04
N GLU A 363 -16.40 28.83 -11.09
CA GLU A 363 -15.36 29.73 -11.61
C GLU A 363 -14.07 29.58 -10.78
N THR A 364 -14.15 29.50 -9.45
CA THR A 364 -12.99 29.32 -8.57
C THR A 364 -12.25 28.02 -8.83
N LEU A 365 -12.99 26.91 -8.93
CA LEU A 365 -12.42 25.60 -9.22
C LEU A 365 -11.77 25.56 -10.60
N PHE A 366 -12.42 26.17 -11.60
CA PHE A 366 -11.87 26.29 -12.94
C PHE A 366 -10.56 27.08 -12.96
N TYR A 367 -10.54 28.26 -12.33
CA TYR A 367 -9.32 29.07 -12.22
C TYR A 367 -8.22 28.32 -11.46
N ASN A 368 -8.53 27.69 -10.32
CA ASN A 368 -7.53 26.90 -9.58
C ASN A 368 -6.93 25.78 -10.44
N ALA A 369 -7.75 25.05 -11.21
CA ALA A 369 -7.25 24.04 -12.13
C ALA A 369 -6.29 24.61 -13.18
N VAL A 370 -6.53 25.81 -13.70
CA VAL A 370 -5.60 26.52 -14.61
C VAL A 370 -4.23 26.71 -13.93
N HIS A 371 -4.17 27.00 -12.63
CA HIS A 371 -2.90 27.14 -11.91
C HIS A 371 -2.28 25.81 -11.53
N LEU A 372 -3.07 24.79 -11.21
CA LEU A 372 -2.57 23.43 -11.07
C LEU A 372 -1.88 22.96 -12.36
N THR A 373 -2.21 23.54 -13.52
CA THR A 373 -1.51 23.21 -14.75
C THR A 373 -0.02 23.57 -14.76
N ASP A 374 0.39 24.59 -13.99
CA ASP A 374 1.80 24.98 -13.83
C ASP A 374 2.59 24.01 -12.95
N ILE A 375 1.88 23.21 -12.14
CA ILE A 375 2.44 22.25 -11.19
C ILE A 375 2.58 20.85 -11.82
N PHE A 376 1.87 20.55 -12.93
CA PHE A 376 2.12 19.31 -13.65
C PHE A 376 3.57 19.31 -14.13
N PRO A 377 4.35 18.27 -13.78
CA PRO A 377 5.79 18.36 -13.86
C PRO A 377 6.24 18.62 -15.29
N ASN A 378 6.89 19.77 -15.50
CA ASN A 378 8.06 19.87 -16.38
C ASN A 378 9.18 19.01 -15.75
N THR A 379 8.95 17.71 -15.58
CA THR A 379 10.07 16.79 -15.36
C THR A 379 10.84 16.85 -16.65
N SER A 380 11.99 17.53 -16.61
CA SER A 380 12.93 17.53 -17.71
C SER A 380 13.06 16.09 -18.21
N GLU A 381 12.97 15.89 -19.53
CA GLU A 381 13.19 14.58 -20.15
C GLU A 381 14.56 13.97 -19.78
N GLU A 382 15.45 14.76 -19.15
CA GLU A 382 16.83 14.43 -18.79
C GLU A 382 17.03 13.66 -17.48
N GLU A 383 16.06 13.54 -16.56
CA GLU A 383 16.24 12.80 -15.30
C GLU A 383 15.65 11.38 -15.26
N THR A 384 15.24 10.79 -16.39
CA THR A 384 14.69 9.41 -16.39
C THR A 384 15.61 8.35 -16.99
N THR A 385 16.93 8.49 -16.74
CA THR A 385 17.89 7.41 -17.01
C THR A 385 18.07 6.44 -15.84
N SER A 386 17.48 6.73 -14.67
CA SER A 386 17.28 5.73 -13.61
C SER A 386 16.10 4.84 -13.97
N ALA A 387 16.28 3.54 -13.74
CA ALA A 387 15.20 2.56 -13.79
C ALA A 387 14.03 3.03 -12.89
N PRO A 388 12.77 2.69 -13.21
CA PRO A 388 11.65 3.03 -12.34
C PRO A 388 11.88 2.47 -10.92
N ASP A 389 11.80 3.34 -9.91
CA ASP A 389 11.85 3.02 -8.48
C ASP A 389 10.55 2.34 -7.98
N ASP A 390 9.92 1.50 -8.82
CA ASP A 390 8.82 0.63 -8.38
C ASP A 390 9.44 -0.64 -7.77
N GLU A 391 9.98 -0.51 -6.55
CA GLU A 391 10.41 -1.63 -5.68
C GLU A 391 9.28 -2.67 -5.47
N ALA A 392 8.03 -2.34 -5.80
CA ALA A 392 6.90 -3.27 -5.74
C ALA A 392 6.88 -4.32 -6.87
N THR A 393 7.66 -4.15 -7.96
CA THR A 393 7.58 -5.05 -9.15
C THR A 393 8.84 -5.84 -9.47
N VAL A 394 9.92 -5.56 -8.75
CA VAL A 394 11.12 -6.40 -8.75
C VAL A 394 11.08 -7.16 -7.43
N ARG A 395 11.14 -8.51 -7.45
CA ARG A 395 11.38 -9.28 -6.22
C ARG A 395 12.54 -8.61 -5.49
N PRO A 396 12.43 -8.28 -4.19
CA PRO A 396 13.46 -7.51 -3.50
C PRO A 396 14.81 -8.18 -3.73
N VAL A 397 15.74 -7.43 -4.34
CA VAL A 397 17.09 -7.89 -4.61
C VAL A 397 17.73 -8.15 -3.25
N VAL A 398 17.82 -9.43 -2.85
CA VAL A 398 18.63 -9.84 -1.71
C VAL A 398 20.08 -9.67 -2.14
N LEU A 399 20.62 -8.46 -1.98
CA LEU A 399 22.05 -8.22 -2.04
C LEU A 399 22.68 -9.05 -0.92
N ASN A 400 23.20 -10.23 -1.27
CA ASN A 400 24.05 -11.05 -0.42
C ASN A 400 25.32 -10.27 -0.05
N ARG A 401 25.24 -9.39 0.96
CA ARG A 401 26.42 -8.96 1.70
C ARG A 401 26.86 -10.15 2.54
N ARG A 402 27.99 -10.72 2.13
CA ARG A 402 28.80 -11.70 2.88
C ARG A 402 28.73 -11.45 4.39
N ASN A 403 28.30 -12.49 5.10
CA ASN A 403 28.72 -12.90 6.44
C ASN A 403 29.39 -11.83 7.30
N VAL A 404 28.63 -11.28 8.25
CA VAL A 404 29.16 -11.12 9.61
C VAL A 404 28.21 -11.88 10.54
N GLU A 405 28.83 -12.84 11.21
CA GLU A 405 28.31 -13.82 12.17
C GLU A 405 27.27 -13.25 13.16
N ALA A 406 26.08 -13.84 13.19
CA ALA A 406 25.16 -13.73 14.32
C ALA A 406 25.46 -14.87 15.29
N GLY A 407 26.39 -14.61 16.22
CA GLY A 407 26.54 -15.36 17.46
C GLY A 407 25.76 -14.64 18.58
N ASP A 408 25.02 -15.41 19.35
CA ASP A 408 24.30 -15.00 20.56
C ASP A 408 25.19 -14.16 21.49
N ALA A 409 24.76 -12.94 21.84
CA ALA A 409 24.98 -12.33 23.16
C ALA A 409 24.15 -11.05 23.30
N GLU A 410 23.60 -10.91 24.49
CA GLU A 410 22.80 -9.82 25.03
C GLU A 410 23.53 -8.46 25.08
N ASP A 411 22.73 -7.40 25.16
CA ASP A 411 22.99 -6.09 25.77
C ASP A 411 23.99 -5.08 25.14
N HIS A 412 23.53 -3.81 25.19
CA HIS A 412 24.25 -2.53 25.10
C HIS A 412 24.31 -1.78 23.75
N SER A 413 23.46 -0.74 23.68
CA SER A 413 23.73 0.68 23.35
C SER A 413 24.86 1.08 22.37
N ASP A 414 24.47 1.90 21.39
CA ASP A 414 25.17 3.02 20.74
C ASP A 414 26.68 2.92 20.46
N GLU A 415 27.06 3.06 19.18
CA GLU A 415 27.92 4.18 18.76
C GLU A 415 28.01 4.33 17.23
N ASN A 416 27.62 5.53 16.78
CA ASN A 416 27.95 6.14 15.50
C ASN A 416 29.46 6.10 15.21
N LYS A 417 29.85 5.64 14.02
CA LYS A 417 31.09 6.10 13.36
C LYS A 417 30.85 6.44 11.90
N SER A 418 30.87 7.74 11.68
CA SER A 418 31.09 8.43 10.41
C SER A 418 32.45 8.06 9.81
N ASP A 419 32.47 7.65 8.55
CA ASP A 419 33.61 7.86 7.66
C ASP A 419 33.10 8.49 6.36
N MET A 420 33.25 9.80 6.29
CA MET A 420 33.27 10.56 5.04
C MET A 420 34.49 10.13 4.23
N ASN A 421 34.25 9.68 3.00
CA ASN A 421 35.10 10.08 1.88
C ASN A 421 34.28 10.12 0.59
N SER A 422 34.00 11.35 0.16
CA SER A 422 33.29 11.69 -1.06
C SER A 422 34.04 11.23 -2.30
N CYS A 423 33.28 10.90 -3.35
CA CYS A 423 33.56 11.32 -4.72
C CYS A 423 32.27 11.23 -5.56
N GLY A 424 31.56 12.36 -5.69
CA GLY A 424 30.71 12.62 -6.86
C GLY A 424 29.20 12.78 -6.67
N ALA A 425 28.70 13.35 -5.56
CA ALA A 425 27.36 13.95 -5.53
C ALA A 425 27.54 15.47 -5.67
N THR A 426 27.12 16.00 -6.81
CA THR A 426 26.96 17.44 -7.03
C THR A 426 25.72 17.89 -6.26
N ASP A 427 25.82 19.08 -5.66
CA ASP A 427 24.77 19.77 -4.89
C ASP A 427 23.36 19.52 -5.44
N ARG A 428 22.61 18.61 -4.81
CA ARG A 428 21.15 18.52 -4.96
C ARG A 428 20.55 19.40 -3.89
N SER A 429 19.85 20.44 -4.34
CA SER A 429 19.14 21.39 -3.51
C SER A 429 17.97 20.71 -2.79
N ASP A 430 18.02 20.64 -1.45
CA ASP A 430 16.93 20.22 -0.55
C ASP A 430 15.61 21.02 -0.68
N GLY A 431 15.53 21.97 -1.61
CA GLY A 431 14.33 22.75 -1.90
C GLY A 431 13.34 22.09 -2.88
N GLN A 432 13.74 21.08 -3.67
CA GLN A 432 12.86 20.51 -4.72
C GLN A 432 11.97 19.35 -4.24
N GLU A 433 12.33 18.63 -3.18
CA GLU A 433 11.53 17.51 -2.67
C GLU A 433 10.30 17.99 -1.90
N SER A 434 10.44 19.04 -1.07
CA SER A 434 9.33 19.64 -0.33
C SER A 434 8.26 20.25 -1.25
N ASP A 435 8.67 20.84 -2.37
CA ASP A 435 7.75 21.46 -3.34
C ASP A 435 6.95 20.39 -4.12
N ALA A 436 7.55 19.22 -4.38
CA ALA A 436 6.89 18.11 -5.06
C ALA A 436 5.83 17.41 -4.19
N GLU A 437 6.07 17.25 -2.90
CA GLU A 437 5.10 16.70 -1.95
C GLU A 437 3.90 17.65 -1.73
N CYS A 438 4.14 18.96 -1.67
CA CYS A 438 3.07 19.95 -1.51
C CYS A 438 2.17 20.01 -2.77
N ALA A 439 2.80 19.99 -3.95
CA ALA A 439 2.14 19.91 -5.25
C ALA A 439 1.20 18.71 -5.39
N THR A 440 1.64 17.52 -4.95
CA THR A 440 0.83 16.29 -5.01
C THR A 440 -0.36 16.36 -4.04
N THR A 441 -0.16 16.89 -2.83
CA THR A 441 -1.22 17.08 -1.82
C THR A 441 -2.31 18.05 -2.30
N LYS A 442 -1.91 19.16 -2.93
CA LYS A 442 -2.86 20.15 -3.49
C LYS A 442 -3.70 19.56 -4.62
N LYS A 443 -3.08 18.77 -5.51
CA LYS A 443 -3.81 18.05 -6.56
C LYS A 443 -4.82 17.07 -5.96
N GLN A 444 -4.42 16.29 -4.95
CA GLN A 444 -5.31 15.34 -4.27
C GLN A 444 -6.52 16.02 -3.61
N ALA A 445 -6.28 17.13 -2.89
CA ALA A 445 -7.36 17.91 -2.29
C ALA A 445 -8.33 18.46 -3.36
N PHE A 446 -7.80 18.96 -4.48
CA PHE A 446 -8.63 19.44 -5.58
C PHE A 446 -9.46 18.33 -6.24
N THR A 447 -8.85 17.17 -6.54
CA THR A 447 -9.57 16.02 -7.12
C THR A 447 -10.64 15.49 -6.18
N HIS A 448 -10.37 15.47 -4.87
CA HIS A 448 -11.34 15.02 -3.87
C HIS A 448 -12.59 15.91 -3.84
N ILE A 449 -12.45 17.23 -3.97
CA ILE A 449 -13.62 18.12 -4.01
C ILE A 449 -14.44 17.93 -5.27
N LEU A 450 -13.78 17.71 -6.41
CA LEU A 450 -14.50 17.43 -7.66
C LEU A 450 -15.33 16.14 -7.54
N ASP A 451 -14.77 15.10 -6.92
CA ASP A 451 -15.44 13.83 -6.66
C ASP A 451 -16.61 13.97 -5.67
N VAL A 452 -16.41 14.68 -4.55
CA VAL A 452 -17.49 14.97 -3.59
C VAL A 452 -18.61 15.77 -4.27
N MET A 453 -18.28 16.85 -4.98
CA MET A 453 -19.28 17.71 -5.62
C MET A 453 -19.99 17.04 -6.81
N SER A 454 -19.35 16.13 -7.54
CA SER A 454 -20.00 15.37 -8.61
C SER A 454 -21.08 14.45 -8.04
N CYS A 455 -20.88 13.94 -6.82
CA CYS A 455 -21.86 13.14 -6.12
C CYS A 455 -22.95 13.96 -5.40
N THR A 456 -22.61 15.08 -4.75
CA THR A 456 -23.55 15.82 -3.88
C THR A 456 -24.25 16.99 -4.55
N CYS A 457 -23.60 17.66 -5.51
CA CYS A 457 -24.12 18.84 -6.22
C CYS A 457 -24.05 18.73 -7.77
N PRO A 458 -24.43 17.60 -8.39
CA PRO A 458 -24.25 17.38 -9.83
C PRO A 458 -24.92 18.45 -10.69
N GLY A 459 -26.15 18.86 -10.32
CA GLY A 459 -26.91 19.88 -11.05
C GLY A 459 -26.21 21.25 -11.13
N ASP A 460 -25.51 21.64 -10.07
CA ASP A 460 -24.78 22.91 -10.00
C ASP A 460 -23.50 22.87 -10.85
N LEU A 461 -22.77 21.73 -10.83
CA LEU A 461 -21.63 21.52 -11.71
C LEU A 461 -22.05 21.53 -13.20
N LEU A 462 -23.16 20.88 -13.54
CA LEU A 462 -23.72 20.88 -14.89
C LEU A 462 -24.13 22.29 -15.34
N ALA A 463 -24.73 23.08 -14.45
CA ALA A 463 -25.21 24.42 -14.77
C ALA A 463 -24.10 25.47 -14.89
N HIS A 464 -22.99 25.33 -14.15
CA HIS A 464 -21.99 26.40 -14.02
C HIS A 464 -20.57 26.00 -14.42
N LEU A 465 -20.13 24.77 -14.14
CA LEU A 465 -18.77 24.32 -14.47
C LEU A 465 -18.69 23.83 -15.93
N ILE A 466 -19.67 23.06 -16.42
CA ILE A 466 -19.69 22.57 -17.80
C ILE A 466 -19.70 23.71 -18.84
N PRO A 467 -20.44 24.83 -18.67
CA PRO A 467 -20.32 25.97 -19.58
C PRO A 467 -18.93 26.61 -19.61
N LEU A 468 -18.19 26.65 -18.48
CA LEU A 468 -16.82 27.15 -18.44
C LEU A 468 -15.87 26.22 -19.21
N ILE A 469 -15.99 24.90 -18.99
CA ILE A 469 -15.26 23.87 -19.74
C ILE A 469 -15.55 24.00 -21.24
N THR A 470 -16.82 24.13 -21.63
CA THR A 470 -17.25 24.32 -23.03
C THR A 470 -16.64 25.58 -23.63
N SER A 471 -16.67 26.70 -22.90
CA SER A 471 -16.09 27.97 -23.35
C SER A 471 -14.57 27.88 -23.54
N ALA A 472 -13.86 27.16 -22.67
CA ALA A 472 -12.42 26.98 -22.79
C ALA A 472 -12.05 26.11 -23.99
N LEU A 473 -12.79 25.02 -24.22
CA LEU A 473 -12.55 24.08 -25.31
C LEU A 473 -12.94 24.63 -26.69
N THR A 474 -13.88 25.58 -26.76
CA THR A 474 -14.30 26.24 -28.03
C THR A 474 -13.40 27.40 -28.45
N ARG A 475 -12.59 27.95 -27.53
CA ARG A 475 -11.72 29.09 -27.80
C ARG A 475 -10.53 28.66 -28.66
N GLU A 476 -10.18 29.46 -29.67
CA GLU A 476 -8.99 29.21 -30.47
C GLU A 476 -7.72 29.27 -29.60
N ALA A 477 -6.83 28.27 -29.76
CA ALA A 477 -5.58 28.14 -29.02
C ALA A 477 -4.50 29.12 -29.51
N ASN A 478 -4.78 30.42 -29.36
CA ASN A 478 -3.94 31.51 -29.89
C ASN A 478 -2.93 32.05 -28.86
N SER A 479 -3.00 31.61 -27.59
CA SER A 479 -2.10 32.04 -26.50
C SER A 479 -1.78 30.90 -25.52
N VAL A 480 -0.69 31.07 -24.74
CA VAL A 480 -0.32 30.13 -23.67
C VAL A 480 -1.43 29.98 -22.63
N GLU A 481 -2.11 31.09 -22.30
CA GLU A 481 -3.23 31.10 -21.36
C GLU A 481 -4.42 30.28 -21.88
N SER A 482 -4.78 30.42 -23.17
CA SER A 482 -5.85 29.62 -23.78
C SER A 482 -5.54 28.12 -23.78
N LEU A 483 -4.26 27.74 -23.92
CA LEU A 483 -3.83 26.34 -23.84
C LEU A 483 -3.93 25.80 -22.41
N LYS A 484 -3.60 26.61 -21.40
CA LYS A 484 -3.76 26.24 -19.98
C LYS A 484 -5.22 26.07 -19.60
N GLU A 485 -6.10 26.97 -20.06
CA GLU A 485 -7.55 26.85 -19.89
C GLU A 485 -8.09 25.55 -20.50
N GLN A 486 -7.66 25.20 -21.72
CA GLN A 486 -8.05 23.94 -22.37
C GLN A 486 -7.52 22.72 -21.60
N GLN A 487 -6.29 22.76 -21.11
CA GLN A 487 -5.71 21.69 -20.30
C GLN A 487 -6.46 21.51 -18.98
N ALA A 488 -6.79 22.60 -18.29
CA ALA A 488 -7.59 22.60 -17.07
C ALA A 488 -8.99 22.05 -17.32
N ALA A 489 -9.63 22.45 -18.43
CA ALA A 489 -10.93 21.97 -18.84
C ALA A 489 -10.96 20.45 -19.05
N LEU A 490 -9.96 19.89 -19.76
CA LEU A 490 -9.84 18.43 -19.95
C LEU A 490 -9.50 17.70 -18.66
N PHE A 491 -8.66 18.29 -17.81
CA PHE A 491 -8.32 17.73 -16.50
C PHE A 491 -9.57 17.60 -15.63
N ILE A 492 -10.27 18.71 -15.38
CA ILE A 492 -11.50 18.72 -14.57
C ILE A 492 -12.51 17.73 -15.13
N LEU A 493 -12.75 17.75 -16.45
CA LEU A 493 -13.72 16.85 -17.06
C LEU A 493 -13.31 15.38 -16.88
N ALA A 494 -12.04 15.03 -17.00
CA ALA A 494 -11.57 13.66 -16.76
C ALA A 494 -11.76 13.18 -15.32
N GLU A 495 -11.89 14.08 -14.34
CA GLU A 495 -12.13 13.74 -12.93
C GLU A 495 -13.62 13.65 -12.57
N VAL A 496 -14.53 14.30 -13.32
CA VAL A 496 -15.99 14.31 -12.99
C VAL A 496 -16.87 13.54 -13.97
N VAL A 497 -16.31 13.11 -15.11
CA VAL A 497 -17.12 12.54 -16.21
C VAL A 497 -17.66 11.16 -15.89
N ASP A 498 -17.00 10.37 -15.03
CA ASP A 498 -17.49 9.03 -14.70
C ASP A 498 -18.81 9.12 -13.92
N GLU A 499 -18.97 10.10 -13.03
CA GLU A 499 -20.19 10.31 -12.24
C GLU A 499 -21.25 11.09 -13.01
N LEU A 500 -20.86 12.07 -13.84
CA LEU A 500 -21.80 12.96 -14.53
C LEU A 500 -22.21 12.46 -15.93
N PHE A 501 -21.67 11.35 -16.42
CA PHE A 501 -21.78 10.93 -17.82
C PHE A 501 -23.22 10.96 -18.37
N ASP A 502 -24.16 10.36 -17.63
CA ASP A 502 -25.56 10.20 -18.05
C ASP A 502 -26.32 11.53 -18.15
N ASP A 503 -25.90 12.53 -17.36
CA ASP A 503 -26.51 13.85 -17.29
C ASP A 503 -25.91 14.85 -18.29
N LEU A 504 -24.78 14.52 -18.92
CA LEU A 504 -24.16 15.36 -19.94
C LEU A 504 -24.94 15.33 -21.26
N HIS A 505 -25.02 16.49 -21.92
CA HIS A 505 -25.71 16.60 -23.21
C HIS A 505 -24.89 15.96 -24.33
N ASP A 506 -25.53 15.20 -25.23
CA ASP A 506 -24.85 14.47 -26.32
C ASP A 506 -23.98 15.40 -27.20
N ASP A 507 -24.48 16.59 -27.55
CA ASP A 507 -23.72 17.58 -28.32
C ASP A 507 -22.43 18.04 -27.61
N PHE A 508 -22.46 18.15 -26.28
CA PHE A 508 -21.28 18.51 -25.49
C PHE A 508 -20.26 17.37 -25.52
N LEU A 509 -20.68 16.12 -25.27
CA LEU A 509 -19.82 14.94 -25.36
C LEU A 509 -19.20 14.79 -26.75
N GLY A 510 -19.98 15.00 -27.81
CA GLY A 510 -19.50 15.01 -29.20
C GLY A 510 -18.46 16.10 -29.46
N HIS A 511 -18.66 17.30 -28.91
CA HIS A 511 -17.72 18.42 -29.05
C HIS A 511 -16.39 18.17 -28.33
N VAL A 512 -16.44 17.76 -27.05
CA VAL A 512 -15.25 17.41 -26.27
C VAL A 512 -14.47 16.30 -26.97
N SER A 513 -15.18 15.27 -27.43
CA SER A 513 -14.56 14.18 -28.17
C SER A 513 -13.86 14.68 -29.43
N ALA A 514 -14.53 15.49 -30.26
CA ALA A 514 -13.90 16.05 -31.45
C ALA A 514 -12.59 16.82 -31.12
N ASN A 515 -12.57 17.57 -30.02
CA ASN A 515 -11.36 18.27 -29.56
C ASN A 515 -10.26 17.30 -29.12
N CYS A 516 -10.58 16.27 -28.32
CA CYS A 516 -9.62 15.24 -27.92
C CYS A 516 -9.05 14.49 -29.14
N TRP A 517 -9.90 14.10 -30.09
CA TRP A 517 -9.49 13.43 -31.33
C TRP A 517 -8.59 14.34 -32.19
N GLY A 518 -8.91 15.64 -32.26
CA GLY A 518 -8.05 16.62 -32.91
C GLY A 518 -6.69 16.76 -32.23
N ALA A 519 -6.67 16.82 -30.90
CA ALA A 519 -5.44 16.92 -30.11
C ALA A 519 -4.55 15.68 -30.22
N LEU A 520 -5.14 14.47 -30.24
CA LEU A 520 -4.45 13.19 -30.27
C LEU A 520 -4.08 12.70 -31.69
N GLY A 521 -4.59 13.38 -32.73
CA GLY A 521 -4.31 13.02 -34.12
C GLY A 521 -2.80 12.98 -34.44
N PRO A 522 -2.37 12.15 -35.40
CA PRO A 522 -0.95 11.94 -35.74
C PRO A 522 -0.27 13.18 -36.32
N ASN A 523 -1.04 14.14 -36.86
CA ASN A 523 -0.54 15.40 -37.41
C ASN A 523 -0.81 16.60 -36.49
N SER A 524 -1.22 16.36 -35.24
CA SER A 524 -1.55 17.41 -34.30
C SER A 524 -0.28 18.11 -33.79
N THR A 525 -0.35 19.44 -33.67
CA THR A 525 0.69 20.28 -33.06
C THR A 525 0.38 20.62 -31.60
N ALA A 526 -0.59 19.93 -30.99
CA ALA A 526 -0.97 20.17 -29.61
C ALA A 526 0.22 19.90 -28.64
N PRO A 527 0.40 20.71 -27.59
CA PRO A 527 1.46 20.48 -26.61
C PRO A 527 1.22 19.17 -25.85
N HIS A 528 2.32 18.54 -25.41
CA HIS A 528 2.26 17.21 -24.79
C HIS A 528 1.36 17.15 -23.54
N HIS A 529 1.30 18.18 -22.71
CA HIS A 529 0.39 18.21 -21.55
C HIS A 529 -1.10 18.22 -21.94
N LEU A 530 -1.46 18.90 -23.02
CA LEU A 530 -2.84 18.89 -23.53
C LEU A 530 -3.17 17.50 -24.11
N ARG A 531 -2.21 16.89 -24.81
CA ARG A 531 -2.35 15.50 -25.30
C ARG A 531 -2.50 14.50 -24.15
N TYR A 532 -1.73 14.67 -23.07
CA TYR A 532 -1.84 13.86 -21.85
C TYR A 532 -3.26 13.92 -21.25
N GLN A 533 -3.82 15.12 -21.05
CA GLN A 533 -5.18 15.25 -20.53
C GLN A 533 -6.25 14.78 -21.53
N ALA A 534 -6.02 14.95 -22.83
CA ALA A 534 -6.92 14.42 -23.86
C ALA A 534 -7.00 12.89 -23.85
N VAL A 535 -5.87 12.19 -23.63
CA VAL A 535 -5.86 10.73 -23.43
C VAL A 535 -6.73 10.35 -22.23
N ARG A 536 -6.52 11.01 -21.08
CA ARG A 536 -7.29 10.73 -19.85
C ARG A 536 -8.78 10.97 -20.06
N CYS A 537 -9.12 12.12 -20.64
CA CYS A 537 -10.50 12.53 -20.86
C CYS A 537 -11.24 11.58 -21.81
N VAL A 538 -10.64 11.19 -22.95
CA VAL A 538 -11.30 10.28 -23.89
C VAL A 538 -11.45 8.86 -23.31
N ALA A 539 -10.49 8.40 -22.52
CA ALA A 539 -10.56 7.11 -21.85
C ALA A 539 -11.68 7.08 -20.80
N ARG A 540 -11.81 8.13 -19.98
CA ARG A 540 -12.86 8.28 -18.97
C ARG A 540 -14.26 8.44 -19.58
N MET A 541 -14.38 9.22 -20.66
CA MET A 541 -15.63 9.25 -21.45
C MET A 541 -15.99 7.87 -22.01
N SER A 542 -15.01 7.05 -22.36
CA SER A 542 -15.25 5.70 -22.84
C SER A 542 -15.67 4.72 -21.75
N THR A 543 -15.16 4.87 -20.53
CA THR A 543 -15.62 4.08 -19.37
C THR A 543 -17.04 4.51 -18.99
N GLY A 544 -17.32 5.81 -18.92
CA GLY A 544 -18.66 6.35 -18.72
C GLY A 544 -19.66 5.87 -19.78
N TRP A 545 -19.26 5.85 -21.07
CA TRP A 545 -20.09 5.30 -22.14
C TRP A 545 -20.45 3.82 -21.95
N ALA A 546 -19.47 3.00 -21.53
CA ALA A 546 -19.69 1.58 -21.30
C ALA A 546 -20.67 1.37 -20.12
N ALA A 547 -20.49 2.13 -19.04
CA ALA A 547 -21.32 2.13 -17.84
C ALA A 547 -22.76 2.61 -18.10
N SER A 548 -22.92 3.53 -19.06
CA SER A 548 -24.16 4.24 -19.31
C SER A 548 -25.25 3.34 -19.89
N ALA A 549 -26.48 3.51 -19.38
CA ALA A 549 -27.68 2.97 -20.01
C ALA A 549 -28.03 3.69 -21.33
N ARG A 550 -27.47 4.89 -21.56
CA ARG A 550 -27.72 5.75 -22.71
C ARG A 550 -26.58 5.63 -23.72
N ARG A 551 -26.81 4.91 -24.81
CA ARG A 551 -25.81 4.70 -25.89
C ARG A 551 -26.24 5.35 -27.21
N PRO A 552 -26.22 6.70 -27.34
CA PRO A 552 -26.70 7.42 -28.53
C PRO A 552 -25.87 7.13 -29.79
N ALA A 553 -26.49 6.50 -30.80
CA ALA A 553 -25.81 5.98 -31.99
C ALA A 553 -24.83 6.94 -32.71
N HIS A 554 -25.07 8.26 -32.67
CA HIS A 554 -24.21 9.25 -33.32
C HIS A 554 -22.87 9.47 -32.61
N LEU A 555 -22.75 9.15 -31.31
CA LEU A 555 -21.50 9.22 -30.54
C LEU A 555 -20.72 7.92 -30.54
N GLN A 556 -21.33 6.82 -30.99
CA GLN A 556 -20.71 5.48 -30.96
C GLN A 556 -19.31 5.47 -31.62
N GLY A 557 -19.13 6.18 -32.74
CA GLY A 557 -17.85 6.26 -33.44
C GLY A 557 -16.77 7.12 -32.76
N LEU A 558 -17.10 7.84 -31.69
CA LEU A 558 -16.22 8.80 -31.03
C LEU A 558 -15.82 8.38 -29.61
N ILE A 559 -16.77 7.83 -28.84
CA ILE A 559 -16.58 7.56 -27.39
C ILE A 559 -16.79 6.11 -26.98
N SER A 560 -17.28 5.23 -27.86
CA SER A 560 -17.37 3.82 -27.48
C SER A 560 -15.96 3.20 -27.33
N PRO A 561 -15.81 2.11 -26.55
CA PRO A 561 -14.50 1.53 -26.30
C PRO A 561 -13.69 1.16 -27.55
N PRO A 562 -14.25 0.51 -28.59
CA PRO A 562 -13.48 0.14 -29.79
C PRO A 562 -12.74 1.32 -30.49
N PRO A 563 -13.41 2.41 -30.93
CA PRO A 563 -12.73 3.53 -31.58
C PRO A 563 -11.76 4.27 -30.64
N VAL A 564 -12.08 4.38 -29.35
CA VAL A 564 -11.18 5.03 -28.37
C VAL A 564 -9.91 4.22 -28.18
N LEU A 565 -10.02 2.90 -27.99
CA LEU A 565 -8.85 2.01 -27.88
C LEU A 565 -8.00 2.04 -29.16
N HIS A 566 -8.62 2.09 -30.34
CA HIS A 566 -7.89 2.25 -31.60
C HIS A 566 -7.14 3.60 -31.69
N LEU A 567 -7.76 4.69 -31.24
CA LEU A 567 -7.11 6.00 -31.16
C LEU A 567 -5.90 5.95 -30.22
N LEU A 568 -6.07 5.37 -29.02
CA LEU A 568 -5.01 5.28 -28.02
C LEU A 568 -3.83 4.41 -28.50
N ILE A 569 -4.07 3.33 -29.25
CA ILE A 569 -2.99 2.57 -29.91
C ILE A 569 -2.25 3.44 -30.93
N GLY A 570 -2.96 4.27 -31.69
CA GLY A 570 -2.35 5.25 -32.58
C GLY A 570 -1.42 6.21 -31.83
N VAL A 571 -1.82 6.66 -30.64
CA VAL A 571 -0.99 7.48 -29.74
C VAL A 571 0.23 6.70 -29.28
N THR A 572 0.09 5.47 -28.77
CA THR A 572 1.24 4.68 -28.29
C THR A 572 2.27 4.40 -29.39
N ALA A 573 1.84 4.28 -30.65
CA ALA A 573 2.73 4.01 -31.78
C ALA A 573 3.45 5.26 -32.34
N SER A 574 2.83 6.44 -32.25
CA SER A 574 3.31 7.66 -32.94
C SER A 574 3.81 8.77 -32.02
N GLU A 575 3.48 8.73 -30.73
CA GLU A 575 3.78 9.79 -29.77
C GLU A 575 5.27 9.82 -29.42
N VAL A 576 5.83 11.03 -29.22
CA VAL A 576 7.25 11.17 -28.83
C VAL A 576 7.39 11.32 -27.31
N SER A 577 6.38 11.91 -26.64
CA SER A 577 6.39 12.09 -25.20
C SER A 577 6.19 10.78 -24.46
N LYS A 578 7.15 10.41 -23.59
CA LYS A 578 7.09 9.24 -22.71
C LYS A 578 5.83 9.23 -21.84
N GLN A 579 5.49 10.38 -21.25
CA GLN A 579 4.37 10.51 -20.32
C GLN A 579 3.03 10.26 -21.01
N VAL A 580 2.84 10.81 -22.23
CA VAL A 580 1.62 10.61 -23.00
C VAL A 580 1.50 9.15 -23.47
N GLN A 581 2.60 8.52 -23.90
CA GLN A 581 2.61 7.09 -24.24
C GLN A 581 2.20 6.22 -23.04
N LEU A 582 2.76 6.47 -21.85
CA LEU A 582 2.45 5.71 -20.64
C LEU A 582 0.99 5.89 -20.21
N GLU A 583 0.47 7.11 -20.25
CA GLU A 583 -0.93 7.37 -19.93
C GLU A 583 -1.89 6.69 -20.92
N ALA A 584 -1.52 6.65 -22.21
CA ALA A 584 -2.31 5.95 -23.22
C ALA A 584 -2.36 4.45 -22.95
N ILE A 585 -1.24 3.83 -22.53
CA ILE A 585 -1.21 2.41 -22.15
C ILE A 585 -2.07 2.16 -20.90
N ASN A 586 -1.91 2.97 -19.86
CA ASN A 586 -2.71 2.84 -18.64
C ASN A 586 -4.21 3.02 -18.91
N SER A 587 -4.55 3.95 -19.80
CA SER A 587 -5.92 4.19 -20.26
C SER A 587 -6.46 3.01 -21.07
N ILE A 588 -5.65 2.40 -21.94
CA ILE A 588 -6.02 1.18 -22.67
C ILE A 588 -6.31 0.03 -21.69
N THR A 589 -5.46 -0.18 -20.68
CA THR A 589 -5.71 -1.20 -19.64
C THR A 589 -7.06 -0.96 -18.98
N LYS A 590 -7.30 0.24 -18.45
CA LYS A 590 -8.55 0.59 -17.74
C LYS A 590 -9.79 0.39 -18.60
N VAL A 591 -9.81 0.98 -19.80
CA VAL A 591 -10.95 0.88 -20.73
C VAL A 591 -11.20 -0.57 -21.14
N THR A 592 -10.14 -1.35 -21.37
CA THR A 592 -10.25 -2.76 -21.76
C THR A 592 -10.81 -3.62 -20.62
N LEU A 593 -10.28 -3.48 -19.40
CA LEU A 593 -10.77 -4.23 -18.24
C LEU A 593 -12.24 -3.91 -17.94
N TYR A 594 -12.60 -2.62 -17.97
CA TYR A 594 -13.99 -2.20 -17.79
C TYR A 594 -14.91 -2.78 -18.87
N SER A 595 -14.47 -2.76 -20.13
CA SER A 595 -15.23 -3.34 -21.25
C SER A 595 -15.39 -4.86 -21.12
N LEU A 596 -14.39 -5.56 -20.58
CA LEU A 596 -14.48 -7.01 -20.32
C LEU A 596 -15.50 -7.32 -19.22
N ASP A 597 -15.54 -6.52 -18.15
CA ASP A 597 -16.51 -6.69 -17.07
C ASP A 597 -17.93 -6.39 -17.53
N ASP A 598 -18.15 -5.32 -18.31
CA ASP A 598 -19.44 -4.99 -18.91
C ASP A 598 -19.94 -6.10 -19.85
N CYS A 599 -19.05 -6.64 -20.71
CA CYS A 599 -19.38 -7.76 -21.59
C CYS A 599 -19.87 -9.01 -20.84
N ARG A 600 -19.35 -9.25 -19.63
CA ARG A 600 -19.78 -10.39 -18.79
C ARG A 600 -21.17 -10.20 -18.21
N ILE A 601 -21.58 -8.96 -17.98
CA ILE A 601 -22.87 -8.60 -17.41
C ILE A 601 -23.95 -8.58 -18.50
N ASP A 602 -23.69 -7.92 -19.63
CA ASP A 602 -24.68 -7.66 -20.69
C ASP A 602 -24.84 -8.81 -21.70
N GLY A 603 -23.91 -9.76 -21.77
CA GLY A 603 -23.99 -10.94 -22.64
C GLY A 603 -23.84 -10.67 -24.15
N GLU A 604 -23.64 -9.42 -24.57
CA GLU A 604 -23.30 -9.03 -25.96
C GLU A 604 -21.80 -9.22 -26.26
N THR A 605 -21.33 -10.46 -26.17
CA THR A 605 -19.89 -10.76 -26.10
C THR A 605 -19.11 -10.59 -27.40
N ARG A 606 -19.68 -10.89 -28.58
CA ARG A 606 -18.85 -11.13 -29.80
C ARG A 606 -18.26 -9.89 -30.49
N ALA A 607 -19.00 -8.80 -30.59
CA ALA A 607 -18.54 -7.62 -31.34
C ALA A 607 -17.45 -6.85 -30.57
N VAL A 608 -17.64 -6.69 -29.26
CA VAL A 608 -16.66 -6.05 -28.36
C VAL A 608 -15.44 -6.94 -28.18
N ALA A 609 -15.60 -8.25 -27.96
CA ALA A 609 -14.49 -9.21 -27.93
C ALA A 609 -13.58 -9.14 -29.17
N SER A 610 -14.17 -9.06 -30.37
CA SER A 610 -13.41 -8.93 -31.62
C SER A 610 -12.64 -7.60 -31.70
N ALA A 611 -13.23 -6.51 -31.18
CA ALA A 611 -12.56 -5.22 -31.12
C ALA A 611 -11.39 -5.24 -30.13
N LEU A 612 -11.60 -5.76 -28.92
CA LEU A 612 -10.57 -5.91 -27.88
C LEU A 612 -9.41 -6.79 -28.36
N SER A 613 -9.72 -7.87 -29.06
CA SER A 613 -8.72 -8.74 -29.69
C SER A 613 -7.88 -7.99 -30.72
N THR A 614 -8.50 -7.09 -31.49
CA THR A 614 -7.79 -6.22 -32.45
C THR A 614 -6.90 -5.20 -31.73
N VAL A 615 -7.36 -4.69 -30.59
CA VAL A 615 -6.61 -3.74 -29.75
C VAL A 615 -5.33 -4.39 -29.22
N ILE A 616 -5.42 -5.62 -28.72
CA ILE A 616 -4.26 -6.37 -28.23
C ILE A 616 -3.26 -6.64 -29.37
N ARG A 617 -3.73 -7.08 -30.54
CA ARG A 617 -2.86 -7.24 -31.72
C ARG A 617 -2.18 -5.93 -32.11
N GLY A 618 -2.91 -4.81 -32.01
CA GLY A 618 -2.41 -3.45 -32.24
C GLY A 618 -1.27 -3.08 -31.27
N LEU A 619 -1.48 -3.24 -29.96
CA LEU A 619 -0.46 -3.02 -28.94
C LEU A 619 0.80 -3.85 -29.20
N VAL A 620 0.62 -5.16 -29.44
CA VAL A 620 1.71 -6.08 -29.74
C VAL A 620 2.48 -5.64 -30.99
N SER A 621 1.79 -5.18 -32.02
CA SER A 621 2.43 -4.68 -33.25
C SER A 621 3.19 -3.36 -33.05
N ALA A 622 2.79 -2.54 -32.08
CA ALA A 622 3.40 -1.25 -31.77
C ALA A 622 4.58 -1.37 -30.78
N LEU A 623 4.74 -2.51 -30.09
CA LEU A 623 5.86 -2.74 -29.15
C LEU A 623 7.23 -2.30 -29.69
N PRO A 624 7.64 -2.60 -30.95
CA PRO A 624 8.97 -2.23 -31.44
C PRO A 624 9.20 -0.71 -31.56
N SER A 625 8.14 0.10 -31.72
CA SER A 625 8.24 1.57 -31.86
C SER A 625 8.11 2.32 -30.53
N MET A 626 7.64 1.65 -29.47
CA MET A 626 7.47 2.26 -28.14
C MET A 626 8.81 2.49 -27.45
N GLN A 627 8.86 3.45 -26.52
CA GLN A 627 10.00 3.63 -25.63
C GLN A 627 10.08 2.51 -24.58
N TYR A 628 11.25 2.32 -23.95
CA TYR A 628 11.47 1.26 -22.96
C TYR A 628 10.37 1.20 -21.87
N ALA A 629 10.07 2.33 -21.22
CA ALA A 629 9.05 2.37 -20.17
C ALA A 629 7.63 2.05 -20.68
N ALA A 630 7.33 2.46 -21.91
CA ALA A 630 6.06 2.14 -22.56
C ALA A 630 5.97 0.65 -22.92
N ARG A 631 7.08 0.02 -23.35
CA ARG A 631 7.12 -1.44 -23.56
C ARG A 631 6.87 -2.21 -22.26
N THR A 632 7.53 -1.83 -21.16
CA THR A 632 7.32 -2.49 -19.85
C THR A 632 5.89 -2.31 -19.34
N ALA A 633 5.30 -1.12 -19.49
CA ALA A 633 3.90 -0.90 -19.16
C ALA A 633 2.95 -1.72 -20.06
N THR A 634 3.29 -1.89 -21.33
CA THR A 634 2.50 -2.72 -22.27
C THR A 634 2.55 -4.20 -21.89
N TYR A 635 3.70 -4.73 -21.45
CA TYR A 635 3.77 -6.11 -20.96
C TYR A 635 2.82 -6.34 -19.76
N ARG A 636 2.79 -5.41 -18.80
CA ARG A 636 1.86 -5.44 -17.66
C ARG A 636 0.39 -5.34 -18.12
N CYS A 637 0.09 -4.42 -19.04
CA CYS A 637 -1.25 -4.30 -19.62
C CYS A 637 -1.71 -5.63 -20.26
N LEU A 638 -0.84 -6.27 -21.05
CA LEU A 638 -1.18 -7.53 -21.72
C LEU A 638 -1.45 -8.65 -20.73
N SER A 639 -0.64 -8.77 -19.67
CA SER A 639 -0.80 -9.84 -18.69
C SER A 639 -2.07 -9.68 -17.84
N GLU A 640 -2.36 -8.46 -17.41
CA GLU A 640 -3.58 -8.12 -16.66
C GLU A 640 -4.85 -8.32 -17.51
N VAL A 641 -4.85 -7.84 -18.75
CA VAL A 641 -6.01 -7.97 -19.65
C VAL A 641 -6.27 -9.44 -20.02
N LEU A 642 -5.24 -10.20 -20.39
CA LEU A 642 -5.41 -11.59 -20.84
C LEU A 642 -5.78 -12.53 -19.68
N SER A 643 -5.22 -12.30 -18.48
CA SER A 643 -5.59 -13.07 -17.29
C SER A 643 -7.04 -12.82 -16.86
N VAL A 644 -7.52 -11.57 -16.95
CA VAL A 644 -8.93 -11.27 -16.69
C VAL A 644 -9.82 -11.86 -17.78
N ALA A 645 -9.44 -11.78 -19.05
CA ALA A 645 -10.27 -12.22 -20.17
C ALA A 645 -10.38 -13.74 -20.34
N SER A 646 -9.42 -14.53 -19.85
CA SER A 646 -9.42 -16.00 -19.97
C SER A 646 -10.52 -16.67 -19.15
N GLY A 647 -11.06 -15.98 -18.15
CA GLY A 647 -12.10 -16.51 -17.26
C GLY A 647 -11.52 -17.51 -16.28
N ASN A 648 -11.20 -17.07 -15.06
CA ASN A 648 -10.70 -17.95 -14.01
C ASN A 648 -11.54 -19.22 -13.89
N GLU A 649 -10.89 -20.39 -13.87
CA GLU A 649 -11.48 -21.75 -13.85
C GLU A 649 -12.59 -21.97 -12.79
N GLN A 650 -12.67 -21.11 -11.77
CA GLN A 650 -13.72 -21.14 -10.74
C GLN A 650 -15.09 -20.63 -11.23
N ARG A 651 -15.16 -19.91 -12.35
CA ARG A 651 -16.40 -19.43 -12.97
C ARG A 651 -16.44 -19.98 -14.39
N GLN A 652 -17.29 -20.97 -14.66
CA GLN A 652 -17.50 -21.61 -15.96
C GLN A 652 -17.95 -20.62 -17.07
N GLN A 653 -17.10 -19.66 -17.46
CA GLN A 653 -17.39 -18.60 -18.41
C GLN A 653 -16.50 -18.76 -19.65
N GLU A 654 -17.07 -18.51 -20.84
CA GLU A 654 -16.32 -18.58 -22.10
C GLU A 654 -15.26 -17.46 -22.16
N PRO A 655 -14.07 -17.73 -22.73
CA PRO A 655 -13.02 -16.72 -22.88
C PRO A 655 -13.50 -15.59 -23.82
N LEU A 656 -13.21 -14.33 -23.43
CA LEU A 656 -13.63 -13.14 -24.18
C LEU A 656 -12.60 -12.70 -25.23
N ILE A 657 -11.38 -13.23 -25.20
CA ILE A 657 -10.35 -13.00 -26.21
C ILE A 657 -10.15 -14.30 -26.98
N ASP A 658 -10.10 -14.19 -28.31
CA ASP A 658 -9.96 -15.36 -29.16
C ASP A 658 -8.56 -16.01 -29.05
N ASP A 659 -8.52 -17.33 -29.16
CA ASP A 659 -7.28 -18.14 -29.08
C ASP A 659 -6.20 -17.71 -30.09
N ILE A 660 -6.59 -17.17 -31.26
CA ILE A 660 -5.64 -16.71 -32.29
C ILE A 660 -4.90 -15.46 -31.81
N THR A 661 -5.60 -14.56 -31.12
CA THR A 661 -5.02 -13.37 -30.50
C THR A 661 -4.06 -13.76 -29.38
N THR A 662 -4.45 -14.66 -28.48
CA THR A 662 -3.58 -15.15 -27.41
C THR A 662 -2.33 -15.82 -27.98
N MET A 663 -2.49 -16.68 -28.99
CA MET A 663 -1.38 -17.31 -29.72
C MET A 663 -0.43 -16.28 -30.35
N HIS A 664 -0.99 -15.25 -30.99
CA HIS A 664 -0.21 -14.17 -31.62
C HIS A 664 0.60 -13.39 -30.58
N THR A 665 -0.02 -13.05 -29.44
CA THR A 665 0.64 -12.36 -28.33
C THR A 665 1.81 -13.18 -27.78
N ILE A 666 1.58 -14.46 -27.45
CA ILE A 666 2.64 -15.38 -26.97
C ILE A 666 3.80 -15.44 -27.97
N THR A 667 3.49 -15.58 -29.26
CA THR A 667 4.51 -15.67 -30.31
C THR A 667 5.31 -14.38 -30.46
N ALA A 668 4.65 -13.22 -30.41
CA ALA A 668 5.30 -11.93 -30.57
C ALA A 668 6.18 -11.56 -29.36
N LEU A 669 5.67 -11.79 -28.14
CA LEU A 669 6.45 -11.62 -26.90
C LEU A 669 7.65 -12.58 -26.89
N GLY A 670 7.47 -13.83 -27.30
CA GLY A 670 8.57 -14.78 -27.45
C GLY A 670 9.66 -14.30 -28.41
N LYS A 671 9.29 -13.77 -29.58
CA LYS A 671 10.25 -13.20 -30.55
C LYS A 671 10.99 -11.97 -29.99
N GLN A 672 10.28 -11.08 -29.29
CA GLN A 672 10.89 -9.92 -28.64
C GLN A 672 11.85 -10.36 -27.53
N GLY A 673 11.47 -11.34 -26.73
CA GLY A 673 12.32 -11.96 -25.71
C GLY A 673 13.59 -12.59 -26.31
N GLN A 674 13.47 -13.32 -27.42
CA GLN A 674 14.63 -13.87 -28.15
C GLN A 674 15.59 -12.76 -28.62
N GLN A 675 15.06 -11.66 -29.14
CA GLN A 675 15.86 -10.50 -29.53
C GLN A 675 16.58 -9.88 -28.33
N LEU A 676 15.88 -9.61 -27.23
CA LEU A 676 16.47 -9.08 -26.00
C LEU A 676 17.57 -9.99 -25.44
N ALA A 677 17.32 -11.31 -25.38
CA ALA A 677 18.31 -12.29 -24.94
C ALA A 677 19.56 -12.30 -25.84
N SER A 678 19.37 -12.21 -27.17
CA SER A 678 20.50 -12.14 -28.10
C SER A 678 21.36 -10.88 -27.90
N LEU A 679 20.74 -9.74 -27.57
CA LEU A 679 21.44 -8.48 -27.29
C LEU A 679 22.24 -8.54 -25.97
N LEU A 680 21.78 -9.30 -24.97
CA LEU A 680 22.52 -9.55 -23.74
C LEU A 680 23.79 -10.38 -24.00
N HIS A 681 23.73 -11.33 -24.93
CA HIS A 681 24.86 -12.20 -25.28
C HIS A 681 25.98 -11.47 -26.07
N HIS A 682 25.65 -10.43 -26.86
CA HIS A 682 26.62 -9.77 -27.75
C HIS A 682 27.38 -8.59 -27.11
N GLY A 683 27.17 -8.30 -25.83
CA GLY A 683 28.07 -7.45 -25.03
C GLY A 683 28.21 -5.98 -25.47
N GLU A 684 27.24 -5.43 -26.20
CA GLU A 684 27.31 -4.01 -26.59
C GLU A 684 26.86 -3.09 -25.44
N ASN A 685 27.81 -2.34 -24.87
CA ASN A 685 27.62 -1.30 -23.84
C ASN A 685 26.93 -1.74 -22.54
N LYS A 686 27.69 -1.80 -21.43
CA LYS A 686 27.21 -2.16 -20.08
C LYS A 686 25.92 -1.43 -19.65
N LYS A 687 25.73 -0.14 -19.99
CA LYS A 687 24.49 0.60 -19.66
C LYS A 687 23.24 0.15 -20.45
N LYS A 688 23.39 -0.21 -21.74
CA LYS A 688 22.28 -0.72 -22.57
C LYS A 688 21.93 -2.17 -22.22
N SER A 689 22.91 -2.95 -21.78
CA SER A 689 22.70 -4.33 -21.35
C SER A 689 21.86 -4.42 -20.07
N GLY A 690 21.93 -3.46 -19.13
CA GLY A 690 21.12 -3.48 -17.91
C GLY A 690 19.62 -3.21 -18.18
N THR A 691 19.32 -2.22 -19.01
CA THR A 691 17.94 -1.92 -19.43
C THR A 691 17.31 -3.06 -20.23
N ASN A 692 18.07 -3.71 -21.12
CA ASN A 692 17.60 -4.89 -21.84
C ASN A 692 17.29 -6.08 -20.91
N ALA A 693 18.05 -6.26 -19.82
CA ALA A 693 17.80 -7.32 -18.84
C ALA A 693 16.52 -7.07 -18.03
N VAL A 694 16.30 -5.83 -17.57
CA VAL A 694 15.07 -5.46 -16.86
C VAL A 694 13.84 -5.51 -17.78
N GLU A 695 14.00 -5.14 -19.06
CA GLU A 695 12.94 -5.32 -20.06
C GLU A 695 12.58 -6.80 -20.21
N LEU A 696 13.58 -7.67 -20.32
CA LEU A 696 13.39 -9.10 -20.48
C LEU A 696 12.70 -9.71 -19.26
N ILE A 697 13.07 -9.30 -18.04
CA ILE A 697 12.38 -9.73 -16.81
C ILE A 697 10.91 -9.30 -16.83
N SER A 698 10.63 -8.05 -17.19
CA SER A 698 9.26 -7.54 -17.28
C SER A 698 8.42 -8.30 -18.31
N LEU A 699 9.01 -8.59 -19.47
CA LEU A 699 8.39 -9.42 -20.52
C LEU A 699 8.15 -10.84 -20.02
N MET A 700 9.12 -11.45 -19.34
CA MET A 700 9.02 -12.81 -18.84
C MET A 700 7.94 -12.95 -17.75
N ASN A 701 7.81 -11.96 -16.86
CA ASN A 701 6.70 -11.92 -15.90
C ASN A 701 5.35 -11.93 -16.61
N ALA A 702 5.18 -11.08 -17.63
CA ALA A 702 3.95 -11.07 -18.43
C ALA A 702 3.73 -12.40 -19.16
N MET A 703 4.79 -13.02 -19.69
CA MET A 703 4.70 -14.32 -20.37
C MET A 703 4.25 -15.44 -19.44
N VAL A 704 4.70 -15.48 -18.18
CA VAL A 704 4.25 -16.48 -17.20
C VAL A 704 2.73 -16.39 -16.99
N GLU A 705 2.21 -15.18 -16.80
CA GLU A 705 0.77 -14.93 -16.61
C GLU A 705 -0.06 -15.20 -17.86
N VAL A 706 0.43 -14.81 -19.03
CA VAL A 706 -0.28 -15.03 -20.30
C VAL A 706 -0.33 -16.52 -20.66
N VAL A 707 0.76 -17.26 -20.43
CA VAL A 707 0.83 -18.71 -20.69
C VAL A 707 -0.05 -19.49 -19.73
N SER A 708 -0.08 -19.13 -18.45
CA SER A 708 -0.95 -19.80 -17.47
C SER A 708 -2.44 -19.55 -17.72
N ALA A 709 -2.79 -18.41 -18.34
CA ALA A 709 -4.15 -18.06 -18.72
C ALA A 709 -4.59 -18.63 -20.09
N ALA A 710 -3.69 -19.21 -20.88
CA ALA A 710 -3.99 -19.65 -22.25
C ALA A 710 -4.76 -20.98 -22.27
N SER A 711 -5.62 -21.15 -23.29
CA SER A 711 -6.36 -22.40 -23.48
C SER A 711 -5.42 -23.56 -23.86
N LYS A 712 -5.82 -24.79 -23.53
CA LYS A 712 -5.06 -25.99 -23.89
C LYS A 712 -4.75 -26.06 -25.40
N GLY A 713 -5.72 -25.69 -26.25
CA GLY A 713 -5.53 -25.68 -27.70
C GLY A 713 -4.46 -24.70 -28.15
N THR A 714 -4.49 -23.46 -27.64
CA THR A 714 -3.45 -22.46 -27.91
C THR A 714 -2.08 -22.96 -27.46
N LEU A 715 -1.98 -23.54 -26.26
CA LEU A 715 -0.72 -24.05 -25.72
C LEU A 715 -0.13 -25.20 -26.55
N GLU A 716 -0.96 -26.11 -27.09
CA GLU A 716 -0.49 -27.19 -27.98
C GLU A 716 0.19 -26.64 -29.25
N ASP A 717 -0.27 -25.49 -29.76
CA ASP A 717 0.30 -24.83 -30.94
C ASP A 717 1.57 -24.02 -30.65
N VAL A 718 1.69 -23.42 -29.45
CA VAL A 718 2.83 -22.53 -29.09
C VAL A 718 3.91 -23.20 -28.22
N VAL A 719 3.69 -24.41 -27.71
CA VAL A 719 4.68 -25.06 -26.83
C VAL A 719 6.04 -25.24 -27.50
N SER A 720 6.09 -25.59 -28.79
CA SER A 720 7.35 -25.72 -29.53
C SER A 720 8.14 -24.40 -29.62
N PRO A 721 7.57 -23.28 -30.11
CA PRO A 721 8.30 -22.00 -30.14
C PRO A 721 8.63 -21.46 -28.74
N LEU A 722 7.82 -21.74 -27.71
CA LEU A 722 8.13 -21.39 -26.32
C LEU A 722 9.37 -22.12 -25.81
N THR A 723 9.51 -23.41 -26.12
CA THR A 723 10.68 -24.21 -25.77
C THR A 723 11.94 -23.73 -26.50
N GLU A 724 11.83 -23.39 -27.79
CA GLU A 724 12.95 -22.81 -28.55
C GLU A 724 13.40 -21.47 -27.95
N PHE A 725 12.44 -20.60 -27.61
CA PHE A 725 12.70 -19.37 -26.89
C PHE A 725 13.40 -19.62 -25.54
N ALA A 726 12.88 -20.53 -24.72
CA ALA A 726 13.47 -20.88 -23.44
C ALA A 726 14.91 -21.37 -23.57
N LEU A 727 15.21 -22.21 -24.57
CA LEU A 727 16.58 -22.65 -24.84
C LEU A 727 17.52 -21.49 -25.17
N VAL A 728 17.08 -20.55 -26.01
CA VAL A 728 17.88 -19.36 -26.34
C VAL A 728 18.19 -18.55 -25.08
N VAL A 729 17.17 -18.28 -24.25
CA VAL A 729 17.33 -17.50 -23.02
C VAL A 729 18.20 -18.22 -22.00
N LEU A 730 17.94 -19.50 -21.72
CA LEU A 730 18.65 -20.28 -20.72
C LEU A 730 20.11 -20.52 -21.10
N ASN A 731 20.41 -20.75 -22.39
CA ASN A 731 21.80 -20.88 -22.84
C ASN A 731 22.59 -19.58 -22.60
N CYS A 732 21.96 -18.41 -22.73
CA CYS A 732 22.60 -17.14 -22.38
C CYS A 732 22.91 -17.04 -20.87
N SER A 733 22.11 -17.68 -20.01
CA SER A 733 22.35 -17.73 -18.56
C SER A 733 23.34 -18.83 -18.14
N ALA A 734 23.51 -19.88 -18.95
CA ALA A 734 24.40 -21.01 -18.66
C ALA A 734 25.86 -20.76 -19.08
N ASP A 735 26.11 -20.01 -20.16
CA ASP A 735 27.44 -19.66 -20.67
C ASP A 735 28.16 -18.66 -19.74
N THR A 736 28.68 -19.16 -18.61
CA THR A 736 29.43 -18.37 -17.61
C THR A 736 30.92 -18.76 -17.54
N GLU A 737 31.41 -19.51 -18.52
CA GLU A 737 32.84 -19.83 -18.65
C GLU A 737 33.63 -18.63 -19.22
N GLY A 738 33.99 -17.67 -18.36
CA GLY A 738 35.14 -16.78 -18.62
C GLY A 738 34.95 -15.32 -18.23
N ASN A 739 35.71 -14.87 -17.22
CA ASN A 739 36.15 -13.49 -16.97
C ASN A 739 35.33 -12.35 -17.60
N SER A 740 34.23 -11.93 -16.97
CA SER A 740 33.82 -10.51 -16.97
C SER A 740 32.69 -10.28 -15.96
N SER A 741 32.71 -9.11 -15.31
CA SER A 741 31.58 -8.54 -14.56
C SER A 741 30.37 -8.36 -15.49
N SER A 742 29.63 -9.44 -15.76
CA SER A 742 28.60 -9.48 -16.79
C SER A 742 27.22 -9.29 -16.16
N ILE A 743 26.30 -8.66 -16.90
CA ILE A 743 24.93 -8.40 -16.41
C ILE A 743 24.13 -9.69 -16.20
N MET A 744 24.56 -10.79 -16.82
CA MET A 744 24.03 -12.13 -16.57
C MET A 744 24.45 -12.69 -15.20
N GLU A 745 25.54 -12.23 -14.59
CA GLU A 745 25.87 -12.56 -13.19
C GLU A 745 24.88 -11.90 -12.20
N VAL A 746 24.23 -10.81 -12.59
CA VAL A 746 23.29 -10.05 -11.73
C VAL A 746 21.85 -10.53 -11.93
N TYR A 747 21.40 -10.71 -13.18
CA TYR A 747 20.00 -11.00 -13.51
C TYR A 747 19.75 -12.41 -14.06
N GLY A 748 20.80 -13.21 -14.30
CA GLY A 748 20.68 -14.51 -14.96
C GLY A 748 19.84 -15.53 -14.19
N SER A 749 19.91 -15.50 -12.86
CA SER A 749 19.11 -16.36 -11.97
C SER A 749 17.63 -15.99 -11.98
N ASP A 750 17.29 -14.69 -11.99
CA ASP A 750 15.91 -14.20 -12.12
C ASP A 750 15.30 -14.56 -13.47
N ILE A 751 16.05 -14.35 -14.55
CA ILE A 751 15.62 -14.71 -15.91
C ILE A 751 15.38 -16.22 -16.01
N ALA A 752 16.31 -17.05 -15.53
CA ALA A 752 16.16 -18.50 -15.55
C ALA A 752 14.97 -18.96 -14.70
N THR A 753 14.76 -18.34 -13.54
CA THR A 753 13.61 -18.59 -12.66
C THR A 753 12.29 -18.40 -13.40
N LEU A 754 12.13 -17.26 -14.08
CA LEU A 754 10.90 -16.95 -14.83
C LEU A 754 10.69 -17.85 -16.05
N VAL A 755 11.77 -18.26 -16.74
CA VAL A 755 11.66 -19.24 -17.83
C VAL A 755 11.15 -20.57 -17.32
N PHE A 756 11.66 -21.06 -16.19
CA PHE A 756 11.20 -22.32 -15.61
C PHE A 756 9.78 -22.22 -15.05
N ASP A 757 9.40 -21.10 -14.41
CA ASP A 757 8.02 -20.87 -13.96
C ASP A 757 7.05 -20.83 -15.18
N MET A 758 7.44 -20.21 -16.31
CA MET A 758 6.64 -20.20 -17.55
C MET A 758 6.45 -21.60 -18.14
N LEU A 759 7.54 -22.38 -18.23
CA LEU A 759 7.49 -23.73 -18.79
C LEU A 759 6.74 -24.71 -17.88
N ASP A 760 6.90 -24.59 -16.56
CA ASP A 760 6.16 -25.38 -15.59
C ASP A 760 4.65 -25.09 -15.66
N GLY A 761 4.27 -23.80 -15.75
CA GLY A 761 2.88 -23.39 -15.98
C GLY A 761 2.32 -23.93 -17.30
N CYS A 762 3.08 -23.85 -18.39
CA CYS A 762 2.70 -24.39 -19.69
C CYS A 762 2.46 -25.91 -19.64
N CYS A 763 3.38 -26.65 -19.02
CA CYS A 763 3.26 -28.10 -18.90
C CYS A 763 2.10 -28.51 -17.99
N SER A 764 1.87 -27.79 -16.89
CA SER A 764 0.78 -28.03 -15.95
C SER A 764 -0.59 -27.76 -16.58
N ALA A 765 -0.72 -26.72 -17.40
CA ALA A 765 -1.96 -26.41 -18.12
C ALA A 765 -2.26 -27.42 -19.25
N LEU A 766 -1.22 -27.92 -19.93
CA LEU A 766 -1.37 -28.92 -20.98
C LEU A 766 -1.68 -30.32 -20.45
N MET A 767 -1.09 -30.69 -19.31
CA MET A 767 -1.21 -32.03 -18.74
C MET A 767 -2.19 -32.10 -17.59
N ASN A 768 -3.30 -32.79 -17.82
CA ASN A 768 -4.13 -33.28 -16.73
C ASN A 768 -3.57 -34.62 -16.22
N GLU A 769 -3.04 -34.62 -15.01
CA GLU A 769 -2.45 -35.80 -14.38
C GLU A 769 -3.45 -36.95 -14.22
N GLU A 770 -4.69 -36.66 -13.86
CA GLU A 770 -5.74 -37.67 -13.66
C GLU A 770 -6.09 -38.37 -14.97
N GLU A 771 -6.23 -37.60 -16.06
CA GLU A 771 -6.47 -38.14 -17.40
C GLU A 771 -5.28 -38.98 -17.90
N LEU A 772 -4.06 -38.54 -17.59
CA LEU A 772 -2.84 -39.28 -17.92
C LEU A 772 -2.78 -40.62 -17.18
N LEU A 773 -3.11 -40.65 -15.90
CA LEU A 773 -3.21 -41.88 -15.09
C LEU A 773 -4.33 -42.81 -15.59
N CYS A 774 -5.42 -42.25 -16.12
CA CYS A 774 -6.51 -43.01 -16.73
C CYS A 774 -6.18 -43.53 -18.14
N MET A 775 -4.99 -43.24 -18.68
CA MET A 775 -4.56 -43.61 -20.04
C MET A 775 -5.49 -43.07 -21.13
N ILE A 776 -6.02 -41.85 -20.93
CA ILE A 776 -6.86 -41.18 -21.93
C ILE A 776 -6.01 -40.78 -23.14
N ASP A 777 -6.47 -41.12 -24.35
CA ASP A 777 -5.73 -40.93 -25.60
C ASP A 777 -5.27 -39.48 -25.84
N SER A 778 -6.10 -38.49 -25.50
CA SER A 778 -5.74 -37.06 -25.65
C SER A 778 -4.54 -36.69 -24.78
N SER A 779 -4.54 -37.10 -23.52
CA SER A 779 -3.52 -36.73 -22.54
C SER A 779 -2.23 -37.52 -22.77
N LEU A 780 -2.32 -38.75 -23.28
CA LEU A 780 -1.18 -39.51 -23.81
C LEU A 780 -0.53 -38.81 -25.02
N ARG A 781 -1.33 -38.27 -25.95
CA ARG A 781 -0.81 -37.49 -27.08
C ARG A 781 -0.11 -36.22 -26.62
N THR A 782 -0.70 -35.48 -25.68
CA THR A 782 -0.10 -34.28 -25.10
C THR A 782 1.22 -34.61 -24.37
N ALA A 783 1.29 -35.71 -23.62
CA ALA A 783 2.52 -36.16 -23.00
C ALA A 783 3.61 -36.51 -24.03
N VAL A 784 3.24 -37.15 -25.15
CA VAL A 784 4.18 -37.43 -26.25
C VAL A 784 4.64 -36.13 -26.93
N LEU A 785 3.75 -35.16 -27.13
CA LEU A 785 4.10 -33.83 -27.65
C LEU A 785 5.13 -33.14 -26.75
N LEU A 786 4.85 -33.05 -25.45
CA LEU A 786 5.77 -32.45 -24.47
C LEU A 786 7.11 -33.16 -24.42
N LYS A 787 7.11 -34.50 -24.47
CA LYS A 787 8.34 -35.29 -24.58
C LYS A 787 9.13 -34.92 -25.84
N ASN A 788 8.47 -34.86 -27.00
CA ASN A 788 9.15 -34.57 -28.26
C ASN A 788 9.75 -33.16 -28.29
N VAL A 789 9.04 -32.19 -27.72
CA VAL A 789 9.43 -30.77 -27.72
C VAL A 789 10.49 -30.46 -26.65
N MET A 790 10.24 -30.83 -25.40
CA MET A 790 11.08 -30.43 -24.25
C MET A 790 12.36 -31.27 -24.12
N VAL A 791 12.37 -32.49 -24.66
CA VAL A 791 13.48 -33.44 -24.55
C VAL A 791 14.19 -33.66 -25.89
N GLY A 792 13.47 -33.55 -27.01
CA GLY A 792 14.01 -33.82 -28.35
C GLY A 792 14.21 -35.31 -28.64
N TYR A 793 13.98 -35.73 -29.89
CA TYR A 793 14.32 -37.07 -30.39
C TYR A 793 15.45 -36.98 -31.43
N GLY A 794 16.63 -37.52 -31.11
CA GLY A 794 17.72 -37.70 -32.09
C GLY A 794 19.12 -37.71 -31.46
N THR A 795 20.05 -38.45 -32.07
CA THR A 795 21.47 -38.60 -31.66
C THR A 795 22.32 -37.33 -31.86
N GLY A 796 21.70 -36.15 -31.88
CA GLY A 796 22.34 -34.83 -32.03
C GLY A 796 21.71 -33.72 -31.17
N ALA A 797 20.76 -34.04 -30.28
CA ALA A 797 20.09 -33.08 -29.40
C ALA A 797 20.87 -32.85 -28.09
N ALA A 798 22.08 -32.30 -28.18
CA ALA A 798 22.93 -32.08 -27.00
C ALA A 798 22.39 -31.01 -26.03
N ASN A 799 21.47 -30.14 -26.47
CA ASN A 799 20.83 -29.11 -25.64
C ASN A 799 19.30 -29.22 -25.71
N ASN A 800 18.68 -29.87 -24.71
CA ASN A 800 17.24 -29.81 -24.48
C ASN A 800 16.94 -29.11 -23.14
N VAL A 801 15.70 -28.67 -22.90
CA VAL A 801 15.40 -27.82 -21.74
C VAL A 801 15.54 -28.58 -20.43
N VAL A 802 15.21 -29.88 -20.42
CA VAL A 802 15.38 -30.73 -19.23
C VAL A 802 16.86 -30.87 -18.87
N SER A 803 17.73 -31.08 -19.85
CA SER A 803 19.18 -31.17 -19.64
C SER A 803 19.77 -29.82 -19.20
N VAL A 804 19.32 -28.71 -19.79
CA VAL A 804 19.75 -27.37 -19.39
C VAL A 804 19.30 -27.04 -17.97
N CYS A 805 18.08 -27.40 -17.59
CA CYS A 805 17.59 -27.26 -16.21
C CYS A 805 18.45 -28.04 -15.22
N ALA A 806 18.78 -29.30 -15.55
CA ALA A 806 19.65 -30.12 -14.72
C ALA A 806 21.07 -29.53 -14.61
N GLN A 807 21.63 -29.01 -15.71
CA GLN A 807 22.94 -28.36 -15.74
C GLN A 807 22.98 -27.09 -14.90
N ILE A 808 21.96 -26.22 -14.98
CA ILE A 808 21.87 -25.00 -14.18
C ILE A 808 21.80 -25.33 -12.69
N LEU A 809 20.97 -26.31 -12.31
CA LEU A 809 20.88 -26.75 -10.92
C LEU A 809 22.20 -27.38 -10.43
N GLU A 810 22.86 -28.17 -11.28
CA GLU A 810 24.18 -28.75 -10.98
C GLU A 810 25.27 -27.69 -10.80
N GLU A 811 25.32 -26.69 -11.68
CA GLU A 811 26.32 -25.62 -11.63
C GLU A 811 26.10 -24.72 -10.40
N ARG A 812 24.84 -24.40 -10.07
CA ARG A 812 24.48 -23.71 -8.82
C ARG A 812 25.02 -24.46 -7.60
N GLN A 813 24.81 -25.78 -7.55
CA GLN A 813 25.32 -26.63 -6.46
C GLN A 813 26.85 -26.67 -6.42
N ARG A 814 27.51 -26.78 -7.59
CA ARG A 814 28.98 -26.78 -7.71
C ARG A 814 29.59 -25.46 -7.20
N ARG A 815 28.94 -24.33 -7.50
CA ARG A 815 29.37 -22.98 -7.07
C ARG A 815 28.97 -22.65 -5.64
N GLN A 816 28.26 -23.53 -4.95
CA GLN A 816 27.73 -23.30 -3.59
C GLN A 816 26.85 -22.04 -3.49
N GLN A 817 26.14 -21.68 -4.56
CA GLN A 817 25.24 -20.52 -4.62
C GLN A 817 23.88 -20.82 -3.97
N PHE A 818 23.89 -21.31 -2.73
CA PHE A 818 22.68 -21.75 -2.03
C PHE A 818 21.69 -20.61 -1.69
N GLY A 819 22.13 -19.35 -1.79
CA GLY A 819 21.27 -18.16 -1.65
C GLY A 819 20.25 -17.95 -2.79
N GLU A 820 20.42 -18.61 -3.94
CA GLU A 820 19.47 -18.52 -5.07
C GLU A 820 18.32 -19.51 -4.92
N VAL A 821 17.45 -19.27 -3.94
CA VAL A 821 16.45 -20.27 -3.54
C VAL A 821 15.27 -20.38 -4.52
N GLU A 822 14.86 -19.27 -5.12
CA GLU A 822 13.76 -19.25 -6.10
C GLU A 822 14.11 -19.95 -7.41
N LEU A 823 15.38 -19.87 -7.83
CA LEU A 823 15.88 -20.63 -8.98
C LEU A 823 15.78 -22.13 -8.72
N ALA A 824 16.26 -22.60 -7.56
CA ALA A 824 16.16 -23.99 -7.17
C ALA A 824 14.70 -24.47 -7.09
N ARG A 825 13.80 -23.67 -6.50
CA ARG A 825 12.36 -23.97 -6.45
C ARG A 825 11.79 -24.23 -7.84
N SER A 826 12.08 -23.34 -8.79
CA SER A 826 11.47 -23.33 -10.12
C SER A 826 12.08 -24.42 -11.01
N CYS A 827 13.39 -24.64 -10.94
CA CYS A 827 14.05 -25.79 -11.58
C CYS A 827 13.43 -27.11 -11.12
N VAL A 828 13.29 -27.31 -9.81
CA VAL A 828 12.77 -28.57 -9.27
C VAL A 828 11.27 -28.73 -9.55
N ALA A 829 10.49 -27.64 -9.58
CA ALA A 829 9.09 -27.67 -10.02
C ALA A 829 8.98 -28.19 -11.46
N PHE A 830 9.69 -27.55 -12.39
CA PHE A 830 9.73 -27.95 -13.79
C PHE A 830 10.21 -29.39 -13.97
N LEU A 831 11.28 -29.82 -13.27
CA LEU A 831 11.76 -31.20 -13.32
C LEU A 831 10.72 -32.20 -12.78
N SER A 832 9.99 -31.85 -11.72
CA SER A 832 8.90 -32.69 -11.18
C SER A 832 7.79 -32.87 -12.22
N THR A 833 7.42 -31.80 -12.92
CA THR A 833 6.44 -31.85 -14.00
C THR A 833 6.97 -32.68 -15.18
N ALA A 834 8.24 -32.52 -15.54
CA ALA A 834 8.90 -33.29 -16.60
C ALA A 834 8.89 -34.80 -16.36
N MET A 835 8.93 -35.27 -15.10
CA MET A 835 8.88 -36.70 -14.73
C MET A 835 7.59 -37.41 -15.19
N HIS A 836 6.54 -36.69 -15.57
CA HIS A 836 5.30 -37.27 -16.09
C HIS A 836 5.43 -37.75 -17.55
N PHE A 837 6.29 -37.10 -18.35
CA PHE A 837 6.44 -37.39 -19.79
C PHE A 837 7.87 -37.76 -20.20
N HIS A 838 8.86 -37.52 -19.35
CA HIS A 838 10.26 -37.87 -19.56
C HIS A 838 10.67 -39.06 -18.68
N ARG A 839 11.22 -40.10 -19.32
CA ARG A 839 11.55 -41.38 -18.68
C ARG A 839 12.93 -41.94 -19.05
N ASP A 840 13.85 -41.08 -19.48
CA ASP A 840 15.22 -41.52 -19.78
C ASP A 840 15.94 -41.94 -18.48
N PRO A 841 16.37 -43.21 -18.34
CA PRO A 841 17.04 -43.69 -17.13
C PRO A 841 18.24 -42.84 -16.68
N HIS A 842 19.02 -42.30 -17.62
CA HIS A 842 20.18 -41.47 -17.31
C HIS A 842 19.77 -40.10 -16.76
N MET A 843 18.80 -39.44 -17.36
CA MET A 843 18.29 -38.17 -16.85
C MET A 843 17.58 -38.34 -15.50
N VAL A 844 16.79 -39.40 -15.32
CA VAL A 844 16.14 -39.70 -14.03
C VAL A 844 17.18 -39.90 -12.92
N ALA A 845 18.28 -40.60 -13.23
CA ALA A 845 19.43 -40.73 -12.35
C ALA A 845 20.04 -39.36 -11.99
N THR A 846 20.24 -38.49 -12.97
CA THR A 846 20.77 -37.14 -12.75
C THR A 846 19.85 -36.30 -11.87
N ILE A 847 18.54 -36.26 -12.16
CA ILE A 847 17.55 -35.49 -11.38
C ILE A 847 17.50 -36.01 -9.93
N CYS A 848 17.50 -37.34 -9.74
CA CYS A 848 17.55 -37.95 -8.42
C CYS A 848 18.78 -37.49 -7.61
N ARG A 849 19.96 -37.48 -8.24
CA ARG A 849 21.19 -36.97 -7.61
C ARG A 849 21.06 -35.52 -7.17
N LEU A 850 20.58 -34.65 -8.08
CA LEU A 850 20.44 -33.22 -7.82
C LEU A 850 19.46 -32.94 -6.67
N CYS A 851 18.34 -33.66 -6.64
CA CYS A 851 17.36 -33.59 -5.56
C CYS A 851 17.96 -34.03 -4.22
N LEU A 852 18.71 -35.14 -4.18
CA LEU A 852 19.39 -35.60 -2.97
C LEU A 852 20.44 -34.60 -2.46
N THR A 853 21.12 -33.89 -3.36
CA THR A 853 22.05 -32.82 -3.01
C THR A 853 21.31 -31.61 -2.41
N GLU A 854 20.15 -31.20 -2.94
CA GLU A 854 19.34 -30.14 -2.34
C GLU A 854 18.84 -30.48 -0.93
N VAL A 855 18.49 -31.75 -0.66
CA VAL A 855 18.07 -32.20 0.69
C VAL A 855 19.20 -32.05 1.72
N ALA A 856 20.46 -32.09 1.29
CA ALA A 856 21.62 -31.97 2.18
C ALA A 856 22.06 -30.51 2.44
N CYS A 857 21.38 -29.52 1.88
CA CYS A 857 21.74 -28.11 2.04
C CYS A 857 21.20 -27.55 3.38
N GLU A 858 21.97 -26.71 4.07
CA GLU A 858 21.64 -26.19 5.42
C GLU A 858 20.51 -25.12 5.44
N MET A 859 20.19 -24.49 4.30
CA MET A 859 19.12 -23.48 4.19
C MET A 859 18.21 -23.67 2.97
N PRO A 860 17.43 -24.75 2.87
CA PRO A 860 16.43 -24.84 1.80
C PRO A 860 15.21 -24.01 2.21
N ALA A 861 14.80 -23.01 1.42
CA ALA A 861 13.50 -22.41 1.68
C ALA A 861 12.43 -23.50 1.59
N VAL A 862 11.46 -23.40 2.49
CA VAL A 862 10.36 -24.36 2.72
C VAL A 862 9.63 -24.77 1.43
N LYS A 863 9.57 -23.90 0.40
CA LYS A 863 8.97 -24.22 -0.91
C LYS A 863 9.88 -25.09 -1.80
N ALA A 864 11.18 -24.84 -1.83
CA ALA A 864 12.12 -25.61 -2.66
C ALA A 864 12.20 -27.06 -2.17
N ILE A 865 12.32 -27.27 -0.85
CA ILE A 865 12.37 -28.63 -0.27
C ILE A 865 11.07 -29.41 -0.52
N SER A 866 9.92 -28.74 -0.56
CA SER A 866 8.64 -29.36 -0.87
C SER A 866 8.59 -29.93 -2.29
N ASN A 867 9.12 -29.19 -3.27
CA ASN A 867 9.21 -29.64 -4.66
C ASN A 867 10.24 -30.77 -4.78
N VAL A 868 11.32 -30.72 -4.00
CA VAL A 868 12.32 -31.80 -3.95
C VAL A 868 11.69 -33.10 -3.45
N PHE A 869 10.89 -33.06 -2.37
CA PHE A 869 10.17 -34.24 -1.89
C PHE A 869 9.15 -34.76 -2.91
N LEU A 870 8.44 -33.86 -3.60
CA LEU A 870 7.52 -34.25 -4.68
C LEU A 870 8.27 -34.96 -5.81
N CYS A 871 9.39 -34.37 -6.28
CA CYS A 871 10.21 -34.91 -7.35
C CYS A 871 10.76 -36.31 -6.99
N LEU A 872 11.36 -36.45 -5.80
CA LEU A 872 11.87 -37.73 -5.30
C LEU A 872 10.75 -38.76 -5.14
N GLY A 873 9.59 -38.35 -4.60
CA GLY A 873 8.41 -39.21 -4.49
C GLY A 873 7.94 -39.74 -5.84
N LEU A 874 7.89 -38.90 -6.88
CA LEU A 874 7.55 -39.29 -8.25
C LEU A 874 8.59 -40.23 -8.85
N ILE A 875 9.88 -39.95 -8.68
CA ILE A 875 10.96 -40.83 -9.14
C ILE A 875 10.84 -42.21 -8.49
N PHE A 876 10.67 -42.27 -7.17
CA PHE A 876 10.56 -43.51 -6.42
C PHE A 876 9.30 -44.31 -6.80
N TYR A 877 8.17 -43.63 -6.97
CA TYR A 877 6.94 -44.23 -7.47
C TYR A 877 7.15 -44.82 -8.89
N ASN A 878 7.73 -44.05 -9.80
CA ASN A 878 7.98 -44.50 -11.17
C ASN A 878 8.93 -45.70 -11.20
N LEU A 879 9.97 -45.71 -10.35
CA LEU A 879 10.84 -46.86 -10.21
C LEU A 879 10.03 -48.09 -9.78
N LEU A 880 9.17 -47.99 -8.76
CA LEU A 880 8.38 -49.11 -8.24
C LEU A 880 7.41 -49.72 -9.27
N PHE A 881 6.74 -48.88 -10.07
CA PHE A 881 5.58 -49.28 -10.86
C PHE A 881 5.76 -49.21 -12.38
N ASP A 882 6.83 -48.60 -12.91
CA ASP A 882 7.10 -48.61 -14.35
C ASP A 882 7.77 -49.93 -14.78
N HIS A 883 7.13 -50.67 -15.69
CA HIS A 883 7.62 -51.94 -16.21
C HIS A 883 8.83 -51.79 -17.15
N ASN A 884 9.10 -50.59 -17.66
CA ASN A 884 10.19 -50.32 -18.60
C ASN A 884 11.45 -49.74 -17.93
N ALA A 885 11.39 -49.40 -16.64
CA ALA A 885 12.54 -48.91 -15.89
C ALA A 885 13.30 -50.09 -15.28
N ASP A 886 14.60 -50.23 -15.57
CA ASP A 886 15.48 -51.09 -14.76
C ASP A 886 15.90 -50.27 -13.51
N PRO A 887 15.37 -50.59 -12.32
CA PRO A 887 15.54 -49.74 -11.14
C PRO A 887 16.92 -49.91 -10.49
N VAL A 888 17.58 -51.04 -10.73
CA VAL A 888 18.79 -51.45 -10.02
C VAL A 888 19.99 -50.59 -10.41
N PRO A 889 20.26 -50.28 -11.69
CA PRO A 889 21.38 -49.41 -12.08
C PRO A 889 21.22 -47.97 -11.61
N ILE A 890 19.99 -47.42 -11.68
CA ILE A 890 19.71 -46.02 -11.31
C ILE A 890 19.98 -45.79 -9.82
N LEU A 891 19.48 -46.67 -8.96
CA LEU A 891 19.61 -46.49 -7.51
C LEU A 891 21.03 -46.81 -7.01
N HIS A 892 21.67 -47.86 -7.52
CA HIS A 892 23.02 -48.27 -7.06
C HIS A 892 24.15 -47.33 -7.51
N VAL A 893 24.00 -46.64 -8.65
CA VAL A 893 25.04 -45.73 -9.18
C VAL A 893 24.90 -44.32 -8.62
N VAL A 894 23.69 -43.90 -8.25
CA VAL A 894 23.38 -42.50 -7.90
C VAL A 894 23.31 -42.26 -6.40
N VAL A 895 22.76 -43.21 -5.65
CA VAL A 895 22.41 -43.01 -4.24
C VAL A 895 23.53 -43.53 -3.36
N SER A 896 24.35 -42.63 -2.82
CA SER A 896 25.31 -42.99 -1.78
C SER A 896 24.59 -43.30 -0.46
N SER A 897 25.17 -44.15 0.39
CA SER A 897 24.62 -44.43 1.73
C SER A 897 24.49 -43.15 2.56
N GLN A 898 25.39 -42.19 2.40
CA GLN A 898 25.34 -40.89 3.08
C GLN A 898 24.14 -40.05 2.64
N SER A 899 23.93 -39.94 1.32
CA SER A 899 22.80 -39.18 0.75
C SER A 899 21.46 -39.75 1.20
N LEU A 900 21.35 -41.08 1.31
CA LEU A 900 20.13 -41.72 1.76
C LEU A 900 19.89 -41.56 3.27
N ASN A 901 20.95 -41.61 4.08
CA ASN A 901 20.85 -41.34 5.52
C ASN A 901 20.36 -39.92 5.75
N ASN A 902 20.94 -38.92 5.05
CA ASN A 902 20.51 -37.53 5.14
C ASN A 902 19.04 -37.38 4.73
N LEU A 903 18.61 -37.98 3.61
CA LEU A 903 17.20 -37.95 3.20
C LEU A 903 16.28 -38.56 4.27
N THR A 904 16.68 -39.70 4.83
CA THR A 904 15.89 -40.41 5.85
C THR A 904 15.76 -39.61 7.13
N GLU A 905 16.84 -38.99 7.60
CA GLU A 905 16.85 -38.11 8.76
C GLU A 905 15.98 -36.87 8.54
N THR A 906 16.11 -36.23 7.37
CA THR A 906 15.32 -35.06 7.00
C THR A 906 13.82 -35.40 6.95
N LEU A 907 13.44 -36.47 6.25
CA LEU A 907 12.04 -36.92 6.17
C LEU A 907 11.47 -37.23 7.56
N ARG A 908 12.24 -37.93 8.41
CA ARG A 908 11.82 -38.22 9.79
C ARG A 908 11.61 -36.93 10.59
N SER A 909 12.50 -35.95 10.46
CA SER A 909 12.37 -34.64 11.11
C SER A 909 11.05 -33.96 10.72
N TYR A 910 10.75 -33.85 9.41
CA TYR A 910 9.50 -33.24 8.93
C TYR A 910 8.23 -33.98 9.37
N LEU A 911 8.27 -35.31 9.45
CA LEU A 911 7.14 -36.13 9.89
C LEU A 911 6.87 -36.03 11.40
N THR A 912 7.91 -35.82 12.21
CA THR A 912 7.82 -35.78 13.67
C THR A 912 7.75 -34.37 14.26
N SER A 913 8.09 -33.33 13.48
CA SER A 913 8.07 -31.92 13.89
C SER A 913 6.66 -31.45 14.28
N SER A 914 6.54 -30.90 15.50
CA SER A 914 5.31 -30.29 16.03
C SER A 914 5.22 -28.77 15.83
N THR A 915 6.25 -28.12 15.27
CA THR A 915 6.24 -26.67 15.09
C THR A 915 5.17 -26.25 14.08
N ALA A 916 4.39 -25.24 14.44
CA ALA A 916 3.32 -24.65 13.62
C ALA A 916 3.85 -23.88 12.38
N GLN A 917 5.16 -23.67 12.31
CA GLN A 917 5.84 -22.95 11.23
C GLN A 917 6.02 -23.78 9.93
N ASP A 918 5.89 -25.11 10.00
CA ASP A 918 6.00 -25.96 8.82
C ASP A 918 4.65 -26.09 8.09
N ARG A 919 4.54 -25.42 6.93
CA ARG A 919 3.32 -25.40 6.10
C ARG A 919 2.86 -26.83 5.74
N GLY A 920 1.55 -27.08 5.87
CA GLY A 920 0.97 -28.44 5.76
C GLY A 920 1.25 -29.20 4.46
N TYR A 921 1.47 -28.52 3.34
CA TYR A 921 1.80 -29.14 2.05
C TYR A 921 3.21 -29.74 2.00
N VAL A 922 4.19 -29.15 2.70
CA VAL A 922 5.57 -29.68 2.75
C VAL A 922 5.61 -31.01 3.47
N LYS A 923 4.91 -31.07 4.62
CA LYS A 923 4.76 -32.31 5.38
C LYS A 923 4.02 -33.39 4.59
N MET A 924 3.07 -33.01 3.73
CA MET A 924 2.40 -33.94 2.83
C MET A 924 3.38 -34.52 1.79
N ASN A 925 4.11 -33.69 1.07
CA ASN A 925 5.08 -34.16 0.07
C ASN A 925 6.18 -35.01 0.72
N ALA A 926 6.66 -34.61 1.91
CA ALA A 926 7.58 -35.40 2.71
C ALA A 926 6.99 -36.77 3.08
N PHE A 927 5.72 -36.83 3.50
CA PHE A 927 5.04 -38.09 3.81
C PHE A 927 4.93 -39.01 2.58
N ILE A 928 4.48 -38.49 1.43
CA ILE A 928 4.37 -39.26 0.20
C ILE A 928 5.76 -39.78 -0.24
N CYS A 929 6.78 -38.93 -0.17
CA CYS A 929 8.17 -39.32 -0.47
C CYS A 929 8.69 -40.40 0.50
N ALA A 930 8.41 -40.29 1.79
CA ALA A 930 8.81 -41.28 2.80
C ALA A 930 8.14 -42.64 2.59
N VAL A 931 6.85 -42.65 2.23
CA VAL A 931 6.12 -43.88 1.87
C VAL A 931 6.73 -44.53 0.62
N ALA A 932 7.04 -43.73 -0.40
CA ALA A 932 7.67 -44.22 -1.62
C ALA A 932 9.05 -44.85 -1.35
N LEU A 933 9.86 -44.17 -0.53
CA LEU A 933 11.19 -44.64 -0.15
C LEU A 933 11.12 -45.93 0.69
N ALA A 934 10.19 -46.00 1.65
CA ALA A 934 9.97 -47.21 2.44
C ALA A 934 9.53 -48.39 1.54
N ALA A 935 8.68 -48.15 0.55
CA ALA A 935 8.23 -49.19 -0.38
C ALA A 935 9.37 -49.70 -1.26
N LEU A 936 10.28 -48.83 -1.73
CA LEU A 936 11.47 -49.24 -2.48
C LEU A 936 12.41 -50.14 -1.65
N HIS A 937 12.56 -49.85 -0.36
CA HIS A 937 13.33 -50.70 0.55
C HIS A 937 12.71 -52.09 0.71
N GLN A 938 11.40 -52.16 0.96
CA GLN A 938 10.68 -53.42 1.19
C GLN A 938 10.69 -54.35 -0.04
N VAL A 939 10.66 -53.79 -1.25
CA VAL A 939 10.72 -54.58 -2.50
C VAL A 939 12.16 -55.00 -2.86
N GLY A 940 13.14 -54.74 -1.98
CA GLY A 940 14.53 -55.20 -2.13
C GLY A 940 15.33 -54.43 -3.19
N ARG A 941 14.91 -53.21 -3.54
CA ARG A 941 15.57 -52.37 -4.56
C ARG A 941 16.61 -51.41 -3.98
N LEU A 942 16.71 -51.33 -2.66
CA LEU A 942 17.71 -50.55 -1.89
C LEU A 942 18.29 -51.44 -0.77
N HIS A 943 19.60 -51.67 -0.76
CA HIS A 943 20.28 -52.49 0.26
C HIS A 943 20.83 -51.65 1.42
N LEU A 944 20.04 -51.32 2.45
CA LEU A 944 20.54 -50.60 3.64
C LEU A 944 19.78 -50.97 4.94
N ASP A 945 20.51 -51.03 6.06
CA ASP A 945 20.02 -51.30 7.43
C ASP A 945 19.29 -50.09 8.08
N VAL A 946 18.85 -49.11 7.28
CA VAL A 946 18.42 -47.76 7.74
C VAL A 946 16.89 -47.58 7.71
N ALA A 947 16.14 -48.62 7.32
CA ALA A 947 14.70 -48.49 7.02
C ALA A 947 13.75 -48.57 8.22
N GLU A 948 14.17 -49.21 9.32
CA GLU A 948 13.28 -49.44 10.48
C GLU A 948 12.80 -48.14 11.15
N PRO A 949 13.67 -47.12 11.39
CA PRO A 949 13.24 -45.84 11.97
C PRO A 949 12.31 -45.03 11.06
N LEU A 950 12.50 -45.09 9.73
CA LEU A 950 11.64 -44.40 8.77
C LEU A 950 10.27 -45.06 8.68
N LEU A 951 10.23 -46.40 8.65
CA LEU A 951 8.99 -47.18 8.62
C LEU A 951 8.12 -46.88 9.84
N PHE A 952 8.73 -46.82 11.04
CA PHE A 952 8.04 -46.44 12.27
C PHE A 952 7.44 -45.02 12.18
N ALA A 953 8.22 -44.05 11.70
CA ALA A 953 7.75 -42.67 11.53
C ALA A 953 6.58 -42.58 10.53
N VAL A 954 6.63 -43.31 9.42
CA VAL A 954 5.55 -43.37 8.42
C VAL A 954 4.28 -43.99 9.02
N ILE A 955 4.38 -45.10 9.74
CA ILE A 955 3.24 -45.75 10.41
C ILE A 955 2.59 -44.78 11.40
N HIS A 956 3.40 -44.10 12.22
CA HIS A 956 2.90 -43.15 13.21
C HIS A 956 2.26 -41.90 12.58
N ALA A 957 2.79 -41.42 11.45
CA ALA A 957 2.27 -40.25 10.74
C ALA A 957 1.00 -40.56 9.90
N SER A 958 0.83 -41.81 9.47
CA SER A 958 -0.22 -42.23 8.53
C SER A 958 -1.66 -41.84 8.93
N PRO A 959 -2.12 -41.98 10.20
CA PRO A 959 -3.46 -41.55 10.60
C PRO A 959 -3.75 -40.06 10.36
N SER A 960 -2.71 -39.22 10.40
CA SER A 960 -2.82 -37.77 10.25
C SER A 960 -2.76 -37.30 8.80
N PHE A 961 -1.99 -37.98 7.94
CA PHE A 961 -1.74 -37.56 6.56
C PHE A 961 -2.62 -38.25 5.51
N ILE A 962 -2.92 -39.55 5.67
CA ILE A 962 -3.75 -40.28 4.69
C ILE A 962 -5.12 -39.61 4.45
N PRO A 963 -5.86 -39.14 5.47
CA PRO A 963 -7.15 -38.48 5.23
C PRO A 963 -7.05 -37.15 4.46
N ARG A 964 -5.87 -36.51 4.45
CA ARG A 964 -5.66 -35.19 3.86
C ARG A 964 -5.50 -35.23 2.33
N VAL A 965 -5.15 -36.37 1.73
CA VAL A 965 -5.05 -36.52 0.26
C VAL A 965 -6.40 -36.79 -0.43
N LYS A 966 -7.51 -36.86 0.32
CA LYS A 966 -8.83 -37.25 -0.23
C LYS A 966 -9.33 -36.41 -1.41
N ASN A 967 -8.87 -35.15 -1.53
CA ASN A 967 -9.26 -34.21 -2.59
C ASN A 967 -8.27 -34.21 -3.77
N HIS A 968 -7.17 -34.96 -3.70
CA HIS A 968 -6.12 -35.01 -4.73
C HIS A 968 -6.06 -36.44 -5.31
N ILE A 969 -6.86 -36.71 -6.34
CA ILE A 969 -7.06 -38.07 -6.88
C ILE A 969 -5.73 -38.71 -7.32
N GLY A 970 -4.87 -37.98 -8.03
CA GLY A 970 -3.57 -38.48 -8.48
C GLY A 970 -2.62 -38.86 -7.34
N GLU A 971 -2.47 -37.98 -6.34
CA GLU A 971 -1.66 -38.24 -5.15
C GLU A 971 -2.22 -39.39 -4.30
N ALA A 972 -3.54 -39.41 -4.09
CA ALA A 972 -4.22 -40.48 -3.36
C ALA A 972 -4.04 -41.84 -4.05
N TYR A 973 -4.15 -41.88 -5.39
CA TYR A 973 -3.90 -43.08 -6.18
C TYR A 973 -2.47 -43.61 -5.99
N ARG A 974 -1.45 -42.75 -6.17
CA ARG A 974 -0.04 -43.14 -6.00
C ARG A 974 0.23 -43.62 -4.57
N LEU A 975 -0.27 -42.89 -3.57
CA LEU A 975 -0.10 -43.23 -2.16
C LEU A 975 -0.70 -44.60 -1.85
N LEU A 976 -1.94 -44.87 -2.28
CA LEU A 976 -2.60 -46.17 -2.06
C LEU A 976 -1.85 -47.30 -2.77
N LEU A 977 -1.33 -47.09 -3.98
CA LEU A 977 -0.50 -48.12 -4.63
C LEU A 977 0.77 -48.43 -3.82
N MET A 978 1.49 -47.41 -3.35
CA MET A 978 2.71 -47.59 -2.56
C MET A 978 2.42 -48.26 -1.20
N LEU A 979 1.34 -47.86 -0.53
CA LEU A 979 0.90 -48.47 0.72
C LEU A 979 0.53 -49.95 0.53
N SER A 980 -0.03 -50.34 -0.61
CA SER A 980 -0.35 -51.75 -0.90
C SER A 980 0.90 -52.65 -0.90
N LEU A 981 2.06 -52.13 -1.34
CA LEU A 981 3.32 -52.86 -1.30
C LEU A 981 3.85 -53.03 0.13
N LEU A 982 3.75 -51.98 0.94
CA LEU A 982 4.18 -52.00 2.35
C LEU A 982 3.33 -52.96 3.19
N LEU A 983 2.01 -52.93 3.00
CA LEU A 983 1.06 -53.86 3.62
C LEU A 983 1.28 -55.31 3.20
N ALA A 984 1.65 -55.55 1.93
CA ALA A 984 1.94 -56.90 1.45
C ALA A 984 3.21 -57.49 2.07
N ALA A 985 4.18 -56.66 2.45
CA ALA A 985 5.45 -57.09 3.02
C ALA A 985 5.35 -57.46 4.51
N ASP A 986 4.61 -56.69 5.33
CA ASP A 986 4.51 -56.92 6.78
C ASP A 986 3.16 -56.43 7.34
N GLN A 987 2.14 -57.29 7.29
CA GLN A 987 0.80 -56.95 7.76
C GLN A 987 0.73 -56.67 9.27
N SER A 988 1.59 -57.29 10.08
CA SER A 988 1.57 -57.16 11.54
C SER A 988 1.92 -55.75 12.00
N ASN A 989 2.94 -55.14 11.40
CA ASN A 989 3.40 -53.81 11.78
C ASN A 989 2.43 -52.70 11.34
N TRP A 990 1.64 -52.92 10.29
CA TRP A 990 0.69 -51.94 9.76
C TRP A 990 -0.72 -52.04 10.35
N ALA A 991 -1.00 -53.03 11.19
CA ALA A 991 -2.32 -53.28 11.79
C ALA A 991 -3.00 -52.04 12.43
N PRO A 992 -2.29 -51.13 13.13
CA PRO A 992 -2.91 -49.91 13.70
C PRO A 992 -3.43 -48.91 12.65
N VAL A 993 -2.91 -48.96 11.42
CA VAL A 993 -3.17 -47.99 10.35
C VAL A 993 -4.15 -48.54 9.30
N VAL A 994 -4.32 -49.87 9.24
CA VAL A 994 -5.25 -50.56 8.31
C VAL A 994 -6.65 -49.91 8.29
N PRO A 995 -7.31 -49.57 9.41
CA PRO A 995 -8.63 -48.93 9.37
C PRO A 995 -8.65 -47.58 8.65
N THR A 996 -7.58 -46.79 8.77
CA THR A 996 -7.43 -45.51 8.07
C THR A 996 -7.27 -45.73 6.58
N ILE A 997 -6.49 -46.74 6.18
CA ILE A 997 -6.27 -47.10 4.77
C ILE A 997 -7.57 -47.58 4.14
N VAL A 998 -8.34 -48.43 4.82
CA VAL A 998 -9.65 -48.90 4.34
C VAL A 998 -10.61 -47.73 4.10
N LYS A 999 -10.72 -46.80 5.07
CA LYS A 999 -11.53 -45.58 4.90
C LYS A 999 -11.07 -44.72 3.73
N ALA A 1000 -9.76 -44.63 3.50
CA ALA A 1000 -9.20 -43.89 2.37
C ALA A 1000 -9.52 -44.55 1.03
N ILE A 1001 -9.49 -45.88 0.95
CA ILE A 1001 -9.92 -46.65 -0.23
C ILE A 1001 -11.41 -46.43 -0.51
N ASP A 1002 -12.25 -46.51 0.51
CA ASP A 1002 -13.70 -46.28 0.37
C ASP A 1002 -13.97 -44.87 -0.15
N SER A 1003 -13.35 -43.87 0.46
CA SER A 1003 -13.43 -42.47 0.02
C SER A 1003 -12.94 -42.31 -1.43
N PHE A 1004 -11.75 -42.82 -1.76
CA PHE A 1004 -11.16 -42.73 -3.09
C PHE A 1004 -12.05 -43.39 -4.15
N THR A 1005 -12.56 -44.59 -3.90
CA THR A 1005 -13.38 -45.31 -4.88
C THR A 1005 -14.78 -44.72 -5.07
N SER A 1006 -15.19 -43.78 -4.21
CA SER A 1006 -16.44 -43.02 -4.36
C SER A 1006 -16.29 -41.76 -5.21
N THR A 1007 -15.06 -41.22 -5.34
CA THR A 1007 -14.80 -39.94 -6.02
C THR A 1007 -13.92 -40.07 -7.27
N ALA A 1008 -13.08 -41.10 -7.37
CA ALA A 1008 -12.12 -41.26 -8.46
C ALA A 1008 -12.71 -41.96 -9.70
N PRO A 1009 -12.12 -41.75 -10.91
CA PRO A 1009 -12.48 -42.45 -12.13
C PRO A 1009 -12.52 -43.97 -11.97
N THR A 1010 -13.40 -44.62 -12.72
CA THR A 1010 -13.67 -46.06 -12.63
C THR A 1010 -12.43 -46.92 -12.89
N VAL A 1011 -11.54 -46.48 -13.79
CA VAL A 1011 -10.28 -47.16 -14.14
C VAL A 1011 -9.34 -47.20 -12.94
N LEU A 1012 -9.09 -46.05 -12.30
CA LEU A 1012 -8.19 -45.95 -11.14
C LEU A 1012 -8.78 -46.68 -9.93
N SER A 1013 -10.09 -46.53 -9.69
CA SER A 1013 -10.83 -47.22 -8.64
C SER A 1013 -10.74 -48.75 -8.77
N ALA A 1014 -10.84 -49.29 -9.99
CA ALA A 1014 -10.74 -50.72 -10.24
C ALA A 1014 -9.34 -51.26 -9.94
N GLU A 1015 -8.28 -50.52 -10.30
CA GLU A 1015 -6.90 -50.93 -10.04
C GLU A 1015 -6.58 -50.92 -8.54
N VAL A 1016 -6.99 -49.87 -7.80
CA VAL A 1016 -6.83 -49.82 -6.34
C VAL A 1016 -7.56 -51.00 -5.68
N ARG A 1017 -8.81 -51.26 -6.04
CA ARG A 1017 -9.56 -52.41 -5.51
C ARG A 1017 -8.86 -53.74 -5.81
N ARG A 1018 -8.35 -53.92 -7.03
CA ARG A 1018 -7.62 -55.13 -7.44
C ARG A 1018 -6.38 -55.38 -6.58
N ARG A 1019 -5.62 -54.33 -6.28
CA ARG A 1019 -4.40 -54.41 -5.45
C ARG A 1019 -4.68 -54.75 -4.00
N TYR A 1020 -5.79 -54.24 -3.45
CA TYR A 1020 -6.15 -54.41 -2.04
C TYR A 1020 -7.04 -55.62 -1.74
N LEU A 1021 -7.69 -56.21 -2.75
CA LEU A 1021 -8.50 -57.42 -2.61
C LEU A 1021 -7.79 -58.56 -1.85
N PRO A 1022 -6.53 -58.94 -2.17
CA PRO A 1022 -5.82 -59.99 -1.44
C PRO A 1022 -5.32 -59.56 -0.04
N LEU A 1023 -5.27 -58.26 0.25
CA LEU A 1023 -4.71 -57.71 1.49
C LEU A 1023 -5.78 -57.46 2.57
N VAL A 1024 -7.00 -57.12 2.15
CA VAL A 1024 -8.12 -56.80 3.06
C VAL A 1024 -9.13 -57.96 3.11
N GLY A 1025 -9.24 -58.76 2.05
CA GLY A 1025 -10.16 -59.90 1.96
C GLY A 1025 -9.78 -61.14 2.76
N ALA A 1026 -8.59 -61.18 3.39
CA ALA A 1026 -8.11 -62.34 4.15
C ALA A 1026 -8.55 -62.37 5.63
N ASN A 1027 -9.14 -61.27 6.17
CA ASN A 1027 -9.57 -61.18 7.57
C ASN A 1027 -11.10 -61.03 7.74
N GLY A 1028 -11.87 -61.49 6.74
CA GLY A 1028 -13.33 -61.48 6.74
C GLY A 1028 -13.95 -62.88 6.76
N GLN A 1029 -13.46 -63.79 7.62
CA GLN A 1029 -14.21 -64.96 8.10
C GLN A 1029 -13.87 -65.24 9.56
#